data_AF-A0A7W0WPZ9-F1
#
_entry.id   AF-A0A7W0WPZ9-F1
#
_cell.length_a   1.000
_cell.length_b   1.000
_cell.length_c   1.000
_cell.angle_alpha   90.00
_cell.angle_beta   90.00
_cell.angle_gamma   90.00
#
_symmetry.space_group_name_H-M   'P 1'
#
loop_
_entity.id
_entity.type
_entity.pdbx_description
1 polymer ?
#
loop_
_entity_poly.entity_id
_entity_poly.type
_entity_poly.pdbx_seq_one_letter_code
_entity_poly.pdbx_strand_id
1 'polypeptide(L)'
;MLHRVVGFALLLVACSGKDDELVITPLYNHATGRVVVEVSRELDGGHAVFVDVRRGRFGTLDCATLTARVSPIEETRGEMFDGPVVDAALTKPFYGPEWMRMAPTPEMLAAAAAGTDSIIDVCVMDGSKVVARIERDLFEAWDDGKAHRLDGKADHFASGEVMINSAREYGAKCIADMGEIPFFTKQSDGTYTTYNCLDGTPVPMTITGANGVVEAPLTGTAAKCDRPQYNSETPCEAGPRVASRTNELGTRWVMLCRKSIGGFASDQYNDIGLIGHNPYTGKTCFFQNALYVKTDGGRIPHPADPVKSINLWSGVHGGLGSGMECAGCHDADAFIHTPWIDSAKDAQNRPIVPRMGVDADYPIGASDAPYALVNANGQSWTMKQQLVSPQANACLRCHRMGSGQWTTSWLGRLEGTDAAFTSVTTPAFTQAAHKFWMPPGVAFPTDASFQSSEYQTALDFIQACGANPSAPGCVWSAVPTAPSGATGSGALRNPVALPDAELANQATKILGMNRNVPSQICAECHAPNQTTLNTWLESTEAALGSCLSATTGGEQRTETFADQQVAQNEFKTFGPFEVAAGSKIEVRMTGTGDPDLYVKRNAVTTAAVYDCRPYVSGASEDCTSSRFHASGPAKFWVGINGYTAGTATIVVSYKTPGTTVQPAAAVVDCLRLEPGHPDSPFAVSKLGIYSASAHLGWFQDTFRAAFPEGQGTNTADTWALQYGMFKNRVAMPKGNHPRFSQAEFDIIAEWFDRGLPMLTTYIAPDTGPTSCTTSIGAQVATHATTMSTQGWGRVNKNAGMAMFGCGAATDPRLCLTSYPDATTQPYGAGWAKVGNLRVLRELAFNTIFWM
;
A
#
# COMPACT_ATOMS: atom_id res chain seq x y z
N MET A 1 8.79 29.80 -18.82
CA MET A 1 9.83 30.76 -18.42
C MET A 1 9.33 31.59 -17.25
N LEU A 2 9.64 31.20 -16.02
CA LEU A 2 9.62 32.07 -14.83
C LEU A 2 10.61 31.42 -13.85
N HIS A 3 11.82 31.95 -13.77
CA HIS A 3 12.83 31.53 -12.80
C HIS A 3 12.43 32.08 -11.42
N ARG A 4 12.03 31.20 -10.50
CA ARG A 4 11.98 31.54 -9.06
C ARG A 4 13.38 31.33 -8.49
N VAL A 5 14.06 32.44 -8.26
CA VAL A 5 15.26 32.53 -7.44
C VAL A 5 14.85 32.15 -6.01
N VAL A 6 15.39 31.06 -5.50
CA VAL A 6 15.30 30.69 -4.08
C VAL A 6 16.22 31.66 -3.34
N GLY A 7 15.63 32.65 -2.67
CA GLY A 7 16.34 33.57 -1.81
C GLY A 7 16.77 32.85 -0.52
N PHE A 8 18.07 32.80 -0.28
CA PHE A 8 18.65 32.44 1.01
C PHE A 8 18.11 33.40 2.08
N ALA A 9 17.39 32.85 3.06
CA ALA A 9 17.06 33.57 4.27
C ALA A 9 18.29 33.59 5.17
N LEU A 10 19.08 34.67 5.07
CA LEU A 10 20.05 35.05 6.08
C LEU A 10 19.28 35.30 7.39
N LEU A 11 19.58 34.55 8.44
CA LEU A 11 19.08 34.79 9.78
C LEU A 11 19.64 36.14 10.28
N LEU A 12 18.87 37.22 10.12
CA LEU A 12 19.14 38.51 10.75
C LEU A 12 18.65 38.48 12.20
N VAL A 13 19.57 38.16 13.12
CA VAL A 13 19.39 38.45 14.55
C VAL A 13 19.86 39.88 14.80
N ALA A 14 18.92 40.81 14.94
CA ALA A 14 19.15 42.18 15.42
C ALA A 14 18.80 42.24 16.93
N CYS A 15 19.55 42.83 17.87
CA CYS A 15 20.80 43.58 17.90
C CYS A 15 21.40 43.48 19.31
N SER A 16 22.72 43.24 19.42
CA SER A 16 23.67 44.03 20.22
C SER A 16 25.08 43.42 20.12
N GLY A 17 25.92 44.00 19.26
CA GLY A 17 27.39 43.87 19.30
C GLY A 17 28.05 42.62 18.70
N LYS A 18 27.58 42.07 17.57
CA LYS A 18 28.14 40.85 16.95
C LYS A 18 28.50 40.93 15.45
N ASP A 19 28.57 42.10 14.85
CA ASP A 19 28.83 42.23 13.40
C ASP A 19 30.32 42.06 12.99
N ASP A 20 31.23 41.79 13.93
CA ASP A 20 32.69 41.61 13.67
C ASP A 20 33.20 40.15 13.85
N GLU A 21 32.34 39.19 14.19
CA GLU A 21 32.74 37.79 14.42
C GLU A 21 33.04 37.08 13.09
N LEU A 22 34.26 36.58 12.91
CA LEU A 22 34.66 35.82 11.71
C LEU A 22 33.90 34.49 11.67
N VAL A 23 33.05 34.30 10.66
CA VAL A 23 32.33 33.04 10.42
C VAL A 23 33.12 32.23 9.40
N ILE A 24 33.30 30.94 9.69
CA ILE A 24 33.99 29.98 8.81
C ILE A 24 32.98 28.94 8.38
N THR A 25 32.91 28.69 7.07
CA THR A 25 32.04 27.69 6.46
C THR A 25 32.88 26.71 5.66
N PRO A 26 33.24 25.54 6.23
CA PRO A 26 33.91 24.49 5.49
C PRO A 26 32.93 23.81 4.51
N LEU A 27 33.31 23.74 3.25
CA LEU A 27 32.61 23.07 2.16
C LEU A 27 33.48 21.94 1.61
N TYR A 28 32.89 21.03 0.83
CA TYR A 28 33.64 20.01 0.11
C TYR A 28 33.43 20.14 -1.40
N ASN A 29 34.54 20.21 -2.13
CA ASN A 29 34.55 20.27 -3.59
C ASN A 29 34.76 18.87 -4.14
N HIS A 30 33.70 18.30 -4.71
CA HIS A 30 33.73 16.95 -5.25
C HIS A 30 34.57 16.83 -6.51
N ALA A 31 34.64 17.89 -7.32
CA ALA A 31 35.43 17.89 -8.56
C ALA A 31 36.93 17.79 -8.30
N THR A 32 37.42 18.37 -7.20
CA THR A 32 38.84 18.38 -6.82
C THR A 32 39.18 17.43 -5.67
N GLY A 33 38.17 16.93 -4.95
CA GLY A 33 38.33 16.12 -3.75
C GLY A 33 38.88 16.89 -2.56
N ARG A 34 38.73 18.23 -2.52
CA ARG A 34 39.31 19.11 -1.50
C ARG A 34 38.26 19.70 -0.58
N VAL A 35 38.67 19.99 0.65
CA VAL A 35 37.93 20.96 1.48
C VAL A 35 38.10 22.34 0.86
N VAL A 36 37.04 23.14 0.86
CA VAL A 36 37.07 24.56 0.53
C VAL A 36 36.66 25.32 1.78
N VAL A 37 37.43 26.33 2.18
CA VAL A 37 37.10 27.14 3.34
C VAL A 37 36.55 28.47 2.85
N GLU A 38 35.28 28.72 3.17
CA GLU A 38 34.66 30.04 3.00
C GLU A 38 34.71 30.82 4.31
N VAL A 39 34.94 32.11 4.23
CA VAL A 39 34.99 33.03 5.38
C VAL A 39 34.08 34.23 5.13
N SER A 40 33.43 34.74 6.19
CA SER A 40 32.51 35.89 6.07
C SER A 40 33.17 37.22 5.69
N ARG A 41 34.50 37.30 5.77
CA ARG A 41 35.32 38.44 5.38
C ARG A 41 36.75 37.98 5.11
N GLU A 42 37.49 38.76 4.33
CA GLU A 42 38.91 38.51 4.07
C GLU A 42 39.73 38.43 5.39
N LEU A 43 40.70 37.51 5.41
CA LEU A 43 41.53 37.27 6.57
C LEU A 43 42.64 38.31 6.69
N ASP A 44 42.88 38.77 7.91
CA ASP A 44 43.99 39.68 8.21
C ASP A 44 45.35 38.98 7.97
N GLY A 45 46.37 39.73 7.55
CA GLY A 45 47.66 39.15 7.11
C GLY A 45 48.48 38.39 8.17
N GLY A 46 48.06 38.42 9.45
CA GLY A 46 48.62 37.61 10.54
C GLY A 46 47.86 36.29 10.81
N HIS A 47 46.71 36.08 10.15
CA HIS A 47 45.88 34.90 10.36
C HIS A 47 46.40 33.69 9.57
N ALA A 48 46.60 32.57 10.27
CA ALA A 48 46.96 31.28 9.70
C ALA A 48 45.81 30.29 9.85
N VAL A 49 45.43 29.63 8.75
CA VAL A 49 44.30 28.68 8.71
C VAL A 49 44.83 27.25 8.67
N PHE A 50 44.37 26.42 9.60
CA PHE A 50 44.73 25.02 9.71
C PHE A 50 43.47 24.18 9.50
N VAL A 51 43.56 23.21 8.59
CA VAL A 51 42.44 22.34 8.23
C VAL A 51 42.90 20.90 8.23
N ASP A 52 42.10 20.03 8.82
CA ASP A 52 42.28 18.58 8.75
C ASP A 52 40.93 17.89 8.62
N VAL A 53 40.92 16.69 8.04
CA VAL A 53 39.71 15.88 7.92
C VAL A 53 39.96 14.52 8.54
N ARG A 54 39.13 14.13 9.51
CA ARG A 54 39.33 12.92 10.31
C ARG A 54 38.06 12.13 10.50
N ARG A 55 38.23 10.85 10.85
CA ARG A 55 37.17 10.03 11.45
C ARG A 55 37.20 10.24 12.97
N GLY A 56 36.07 10.53 13.61
CA GLY A 56 36.04 10.72 15.06
C GLY A 56 34.69 11.11 15.63
N ARG A 57 34.72 11.86 16.74
CA ARG A 57 33.55 12.43 17.41
C ARG A 57 33.61 13.95 17.33
N PHE A 58 32.44 14.58 17.29
CA PHE A 58 32.31 16.03 17.48
C PHE A 58 32.61 16.42 18.93
N GLY A 59 32.97 17.69 19.14
CA GLY A 59 33.34 18.29 20.41
C GLY A 59 34.79 18.04 20.82
N THR A 60 35.64 17.52 19.93
CA THR A 60 37.03 17.12 20.27
C THR A 60 38.10 18.00 19.64
N LEU A 61 37.73 19.00 18.84
CA LEU A 61 38.68 19.92 18.20
C LEU A 61 39.49 20.74 19.23
N ASP A 62 40.79 20.48 19.25
CA ASP A 62 41.81 21.29 19.91
C ASP A 62 42.77 21.90 18.90
N CYS A 63 42.78 23.23 18.82
CA CYS A 63 43.62 23.96 17.86
C CYS A 63 45.11 23.85 18.18
N ALA A 64 45.51 23.65 19.44
CA ALA A 64 46.92 23.45 19.78
C ALA A 64 47.44 22.12 19.22
N THR A 65 46.66 21.04 19.36
CA THR A 65 46.98 19.73 18.78
C THR A 65 46.92 19.76 17.24
N LEU A 66 45.94 20.46 16.65
CA LEU A 66 45.83 20.59 15.20
C LEU A 66 47.04 21.32 14.60
N THR A 67 47.39 22.49 15.14
CA THR A 67 48.51 23.31 14.64
C THR A 67 49.87 22.62 14.78
N ALA A 68 50.00 21.67 15.72
CA ALA A 68 51.19 20.84 15.86
C ALA A 68 51.28 19.70 14.82
N ARG A 69 50.15 19.29 14.22
CA ARG A 69 50.06 18.12 13.34
C ARG A 69 49.97 18.47 11.85
N VAL A 70 49.37 19.62 11.51
CA VAL A 70 49.20 20.08 10.12
C VAL A 70 49.85 21.44 9.90
N SER A 71 50.35 21.66 8.69
CA SER A 71 50.82 22.97 8.23
C SER A 71 49.63 23.89 7.91
N PRO A 72 49.79 25.22 8.04
CA PRO A 72 48.75 26.16 7.62
C PRO A 72 48.57 26.14 6.09
N ILE A 73 47.38 26.51 5.62
CA ILE A 73 47.11 26.71 4.18
C ILE A 73 47.97 27.87 3.67
N GLU A 74 48.70 27.64 2.57
CA GLU A 74 49.66 28.60 2.01
C GLU A 74 49.00 29.79 1.31
N GLU A 75 47.84 29.59 0.66
CA GLU A 75 47.13 30.61 -0.09
C GLU A 75 45.71 30.82 0.46
N THR A 76 45.54 31.86 1.27
CA THR A 76 44.27 32.23 1.94
C THR A 76 43.69 33.54 1.41
N ARG A 77 43.89 33.83 0.11
CA ARG A 77 43.44 35.09 -0.51
C ARG A 77 41.94 35.06 -0.81
N GLY A 78 41.27 36.18 -0.55
CA GLY A 78 39.82 36.31 -0.77
C GLY A 78 38.97 35.59 0.28
N GLU A 79 37.69 35.42 -0.03
CA GLU A 79 36.69 34.88 0.90
C GLU A 79 36.49 33.37 0.77
N MET A 80 37.11 32.73 -0.24
CA MET A 80 37.01 31.30 -0.47
C MET A 80 38.33 30.76 -1.04
N PHE A 81 38.90 29.74 -0.38
CA PHE A 81 40.19 29.17 -0.78
C PHE A 81 40.27 27.65 -0.51
N ASP A 82 41.14 26.97 -1.26
CA ASP A 82 41.31 25.52 -1.21
C ASP A 82 42.07 25.07 0.04
N GLY A 83 41.53 24.06 0.71
CA GLY A 83 42.14 23.31 1.79
C GLY A 83 42.76 21.97 1.31
N PRO A 84 42.98 21.04 2.25
CA PRO A 84 43.60 19.74 1.94
C PRO A 84 42.69 18.86 1.09
N VAL A 85 43.33 17.92 0.37
CA VAL A 85 42.64 16.81 -0.29
C VAL A 85 42.12 15.86 0.78
N VAL A 86 40.87 15.43 0.66
CA VAL A 86 40.22 14.51 1.59
C VAL A 86 40.60 13.07 1.22
N ASP A 87 40.95 12.27 2.23
CA ASP A 87 41.11 10.83 2.05
C ASP A 87 39.77 10.21 1.59
N ALA A 88 39.79 9.47 0.48
CA ALA A 88 38.62 8.80 -0.08
C ALA A 88 37.98 7.76 0.87
N ALA A 89 38.65 7.34 1.95
CA ALA A 89 38.05 6.52 3.00
C ALA A 89 37.08 7.33 3.90
N LEU A 90 37.27 8.64 4.02
CA LEU A 90 36.42 9.52 4.83
C LEU A 90 35.13 9.91 4.10
N THR A 91 35.11 9.82 2.77
CA THR A 91 33.91 10.05 1.94
C THR A 91 32.99 8.84 1.87
N LYS A 92 33.32 7.74 2.56
CA LYS A 92 32.48 6.53 2.65
C LYS A 92 31.75 6.49 3.99
N PRO A 93 30.49 6.01 4.02
CA PRO A 93 29.79 5.73 5.28
C PRO A 93 30.60 4.79 6.17
N PHE A 94 30.53 5.00 7.48
CA PHE A 94 31.20 4.12 8.45
C PHE A 94 30.55 2.74 8.52
N TYR A 95 29.21 2.70 8.50
CA TYR A 95 28.44 1.47 8.62
C TYR A 95 28.15 0.84 7.26
N GLY A 96 28.55 -0.43 7.11
CA GLY A 96 28.21 -1.29 5.98
C GLY A 96 27.20 -2.39 6.31
N PRO A 97 26.88 -3.28 5.34
CA PRO A 97 25.91 -4.36 5.51
C PRO A 97 26.28 -5.38 6.60
N GLU A 98 27.57 -5.53 6.94
CA GLU A 98 28.06 -6.44 7.97
C GLU A 98 27.50 -6.14 9.37
N TRP A 99 27.18 -4.87 9.67
CA TRP A 99 26.61 -4.44 10.94
C TRP A 99 25.17 -4.89 11.16
N MET A 100 24.48 -5.24 10.07
CA MET A 100 23.07 -5.65 10.08
C MET A 100 22.88 -7.15 9.87
N ARG A 101 23.87 -7.85 9.27
CA ARG A 101 23.78 -9.28 8.95
C ARG A 101 24.25 -10.19 10.08
N MET A 102 25.13 -9.71 10.95
CA MET A 102 25.77 -10.51 12.00
C MET A 102 25.88 -9.70 13.30
N ALA A 103 26.13 -10.39 14.43
CA ALA A 103 26.55 -9.71 15.64
C ALA A 103 27.90 -9.00 15.41
N PRO A 104 28.07 -7.73 15.86
CA PRO A 104 29.31 -7.00 15.64
C PRO A 104 30.46 -7.63 16.44
N THR A 105 31.66 -7.67 15.85
CA THR A 105 32.86 -8.16 16.54
C THR A 105 33.40 -7.13 17.54
N PRO A 106 34.23 -7.54 18.52
CA PRO A 106 34.90 -6.60 19.41
C PRO A 106 35.69 -5.50 18.68
N GLU A 107 36.32 -5.83 17.56
CA GLU A 107 37.08 -4.88 16.73
C GLU A 107 36.16 -3.84 16.08
N MET A 108 35.00 -4.27 15.58
CA MET A 108 33.98 -3.36 15.03
C MET A 108 33.49 -2.40 16.11
N LEU A 109 33.16 -2.91 17.30
CA LEU A 109 32.71 -2.10 18.43
C LEU A 109 33.79 -1.11 18.89
N ALA A 110 35.05 -1.53 18.94
CA ALA A 110 36.18 -0.67 19.26
C ALA A 110 36.36 0.45 18.22
N ALA A 111 36.23 0.12 16.93
CA ALA A 111 36.29 1.11 15.85
C ALA A 111 35.15 2.14 15.96
N ALA A 112 33.92 1.70 16.22
CA ALA A 112 32.80 2.62 16.44
C ALA A 112 33.05 3.50 17.66
N ALA A 113 33.52 2.93 18.77
CA ALA A 113 33.84 3.67 19.97
C ALA A 113 34.92 4.75 19.74
N ALA A 114 35.86 4.57 18.82
CA ALA A 114 36.83 5.60 18.45
C ALA A 114 36.18 6.83 17.76
N GLY A 115 34.99 6.65 17.18
CA GLY A 115 34.20 7.69 16.54
C GLY A 115 33.89 7.34 15.08
N THR A 116 32.68 7.68 14.64
CA THR A 116 32.13 7.24 13.35
C THR A 116 31.94 8.36 12.34
N ASP A 117 32.04 9.61 12.79
CA ASP A 117 31.74 10.78 11.97
C ASP A 117 32.95 11.21 11.17
N SER A 118 32.74 11.62 9.92
CA SER A 118 33.76 12.25 9.08
C SER A 118 33.70 13.75 9.32
N ILE A 119 34.72 14.31 9.96
CA ILE A 119 34.71 15.67 10.50
C ILE A 119 35.81 16.49 9.82
N ILE A 120 35.44 17.68 9.34
CA ILE A 120 36.36 18.73 8.94
C ILE A 120 36.63 19.60 10.17
N ASP A 121 37.88 19.60 10.64
CA ASP A 121 38.37 20.49 11.68
C ASP A 121 38.97 21.75 11.03
N VAL A 122 38.55 22.94 11.45
CA VAL A 122 39.18 24.20 11.02
C VAL A 122 39.54 25.05 12.23
N CYS A 123 40.78 25.54 12.26
CA CYS A 123 41.23 26.57 13.21
C CYS A 123 41.89 27.73 12.48
N VAL A 124 41.48 28.95 12.82
CA VAL A 124 42.14 30.19 12.39
C VAL A 124 42.89 30.76 13.58
N MET A 125 44.19 30.98 13.41
CA MET A 125 45.11 31.36 14.46
C MET A 125 45.73 32.73 14.16
N ASP A 126 45.88 33.57 15.19
CA ASP A 126 46.73 34.77 15.18
C ASP A 126 47.89 34.52 16.15
N GLY A 127 49.04 34.13 15.62
CA GLY A 127 50.12 33.57 16.43
C GLY A 127 49.64 32.33 17.21
N SER A 128 49.60 32.40 18.55
CA SER A 128 49.10 31.33 19.43
C SER A 128 47.63 31.48 19.82
N LYS A 129 46.96 32.57 19.41
CA LYS A 129 45.58 32.86 19.77
C LYS A 129 44.61 32.24 18.76
N VAL A 130 43.60 31.53 19.23
CA VAL A 130 42.49 31.05 18.39
C VAL A 130 41.58 32.25 18.06
N VAL A 131 41.46 32.59 16.79
CA VAL A 131 40.56 33.62 16.27
C VAL A 131 39.18 33.05 16.03
N ALA A 132 39.11 31.89 15.39
CA ALA A 132 37.89 31.16 15.13
C ALA A 132 38.21 29.66 14.98
N ARG A 133 37.24 28.80 15.30
CA ARG A 133 37.34 27.35 15.11
C ARG A 133 35.97 26.76 14.83
N ILE A 134 35.92 25.71 14.04
CA ILE A 134 34.69 24.99 13.72
C ILE A 134 34.98 23.52 13.42
N GLU A 135 34.06 22.65 13.84
CA GLU A 135 33.95 21.28 13.34
C GLU A 135 32.73 21.21 12.41
N ARG A 136 32.88 20.59 11.25
CA ARG A 136 31.80 20.42 10.28
C ARG A 136 31.71 18.97 9.83
N ASP A 137 30.49 18.43 9.73
CA ASP A 137 30.28 17.12 9.11
C ASP A 137 30.66 17.19 7.63
N LEU A 138 31.52 16.27 7.17
CA LEU A 138 31.99 16.23 5.80
C LEU A 138 30.85 16.01 4.80
N PHE A 139 29.84 15.21 5.15
CA PHE A 139 28.73 14.92 4.24
C PHE A 139 27.75 16.09 4.14
N GLU A 140 27.52 16.82 5.24
CA GLU A 140 26.79 18.08 5.16
C GLU A 140 27.56 19.15 4.38
N ALA A 141 28.88 19.27 4.59
CA ALA A 141 29.73 20.19 3.81
C ALA A 141 29.74 19.86 2.31
N TRP A 142 29.60 18.58 1.97
CA TRP A 142 29.48 18.11 0.58
C TRP A 142 28.14 18.51 -0.02
N ASP A 143 27.03 18.29 0.68
CA ASP A 143 25.73 18.70 0.19
C ASP A 143 25.62 20.22 0.03
N ASP A 144 26.15 20.99 1.00
CA ASP A 144 26.18 22.46 0.94
C ASP A 144 27.07 22.98 -0.20
N GLY A 145 28.21 22.32 -0.46
CA GLY A 145 29.14 22.70 -1.54
C GLY A 145 28.51 22.73 -2.93
N LYS A 146 27.44 21.94 -3.15
CA LYS A 146 26.70 21.92 -4.43
C LYS A 146 26.03 23.27 -4.72
N ALA A 147 25.54 23.97 -3.70
CA ALA A 147 24.97 25.32 -3.87
C ALA A 147 26.01 26.34 -4.37
N HIS A 148 27.29 26.08 -4.12
CA HIS A 148 28.42 26.89 -4.56
C HIS A 148 29.04 26.41 -5.89
N ARG A 149 28.38 25.50 -6.61
CA ARG A 149 28.87 24.89 -7.86
C ARG A 149 30.20 24.15 -7.67
N LEU A 150 30.38 23.55 -6.49
CA LEU A 150 31.51 22.68 -6.16
C LEU A 150 31.18 21.19 -6.38
N ASP A 151 30.11 20.92 -7.13
CA ASP A 151 29.68 19.60 -7.56
C ASP A 151 30.59 19.02 -8.65
N GLY A 152 30.65 17.69 -8.76
CA GLY A 152 31.38 17.00 -9.82
C GLY A 152 30.45 16.42 -10.88
N LYS A 153 31.00 16.02 -12.04
CA LYS A 153 30.21 15.36 -13.11
C LYS A 153 29.47 14.10 -12.65
N ALA A 154 29.91 13.47 -11.56
CA ALA A 154 29.31 12.27 -10.97
C ALA A 154 28.01 12.54 -10.21
N ASP A 155 27.63 13.81 -10.02
CA ASP A 155 26.42 14.20 -9.29
C ASP A 155 25.19 14.38 -10.21
N HIS A 156 25.35 14.30 -11.54
CA HIS A 156 24.28 14.54 -12.52
C HIS A 156 23.86 13.25 -13.24
N PHE A 157 22.80 12.61 -12.75
CA PHE A 157 22.22 11.44 -13.40
C PHE A 157 21.22 11.86 -14.50
N ALA A 158 21.04 11.01 -15.51
CA ALA A 158 20.06 11.25 -16.60
C ALA A 158 18.61 11.40 -16.08
N SER A 159 18.33 10.91 -14.88
CA SER A 159 17.06 11.09 -14.17
C SER A 159 16.82 12.51 -13.66
N GLY A 160 17.85 13.36 -13.59
CA GLY A 160 17.82 14.65 -12.91
C GLY A 160 17.90 14.56 -11.38
N GLU A 161 18.00 13.35 -10.82
CA GLU A 161 18.32 13.17 -9.39
C GLU A 161 19.81 13.42 -9.15
N VAL A 162 20.12 13.94 -7.97
CA VAL A 162 21.49 14.26 -7.53
C VAL A 162 21.81 13.41 -6.30
N MET A 163 23.08 13.02 -6.16
CA MET A 163 23.53 12.33 -4.96
C MET A 163 23.24 13.21 -3.72
N ILE A 164 22.80 12.59 -2.64
CA ILE A 164 22.57 13.18 -1.33
C ILE A 164 23.50 12.47 -0.35
N ASN A 165 24.22 13.20 0.48
CA ASN A 165 25.28 12.64 1.30
C ASN A 165 24.94 12.63 2.80
N SER A 166 24.18 13.62 3.25
CA SER A 166 23.82 13.81 4.65
C SER A 166 22.42 13.29 4.99
N ALA A 167 22.23 12.86 6.23
CA ALA A 167 20.92 12.48 6.75
C ALA A 167 19.92 13.66 6.72
N ARG A 168 20.42 14.90 6.89
CA ARG A 168 19.64 16.13 6.83
C ARG A 168 18.96 16.32 5.48
N GLU A 169 19.75 16.34 4.40
CA GLU A 169 19.22 16.52 3.05
C GLU A 169 18.37 15.32 2.61
N TYR A 170 18.73 14.11 3.04
CA TYR A 170 17.91 12.94 2.74
C TYR A 170 16.55 13.02 3.46
N GLY A 171 16.54 13.45 4.71
CA GLY A 171 15.33 13.77 5.47
C GLY A 171 14.46 14.82 4.77
N ALA A 172 15.06 15.90 4.27
CA ALA A 172 14.36 16.95 3.53
C ALA A 172 13.75 16.40 2.23
N LYS A 173 14.48 15.58 1.48
CA LYS A 173 13.98 14.90 0.27
C LYS A 173 12.83 13.97 0.58
N CYS A 174 12.89 13.21 1.67
CA CYS A 174 11.81 12.33 2.13
C CYS A 174 10.54 13.12 2.46
N ILE A 175 10.66 14.26 3.15
CA ILE A 175 9.52 15.14 3.45
C ILE A 175 8.91 15.70 2.16
N ALA A 176 9.74 16.20 1.25
CA ALA A 176 9.27 16.76 -0.02
C ALA A 176 8.48 15.73 -0.84
N ASP A 177 8.90 14.46 -0.79
CA ASP A 177 8.32 13.40 -1.59
C ASP A 177 7.13 12.68 -0.96
N MET A 178 7.07 12.63 0.38
CA MET A 178 6.15 11.76 1.13
C MET A 178 5.40 12.48 2.26
N GLY A 179 5.61 13.78 2.43
CA GLY A 179 5.02 14.59 3.50
C GLY A 179 5.80 14.49 4.82
N GLU A 180 5.40 15.33 5.78
CA GLU A 180 6.10 15.51 7.07
C GLU A 180 6.21 14.22 7.89
N ILE A 181 7.24 14.12 8.75
CA ILE A 181 7.46 12.99 9.66
C ILE A 181 6.69 13.23 10.97
N PRO A 182 5.59 12.52 11.23
CA PRO A 182 4.58 12.89 12.24
C PRO A 182 4.96 12.53 13.69
N PHE A 183 6.23 12.21 13.97
CA PHE A 183 6.75 12.04 15.33
C PHE A 183 7.24 13.34 15.96
N PHE A 184 7.43 14.38 15.15
CA PHE A 184 8.10 15.60 15.55
C PHE A 184 7.22 16.81 15.20
N THR A 185 7.05 17.71 16.15
CA THR A 185 6.35 18.97 15.90
C THR A 185 7.35 20.00 15.39
N LYS A 186 7.07 20.61 14.24
CA LYS A 186 7.87 21.71 13.70
C LYS A 186 7.68 22.96 14.57
N GLN A 187 8.79 23.57 15.00
CA GLN A 187 8.77 24.72 15.90
C GLN A 187 9.00 26.05 15.15
N SER A 188 9.98 26.08 14.25
CA SER A 188 10.31 27.21 13.37
C SER A 188 11.06 26.70 12.13
N ASP A 189 11.66 27.58 11.31
CA ASP A 189 12.37 27.25 10.05
C ASP A 189 13.31 26.04 10.18
N GLY A 190 12.80 24.86 9.80
CA GLY A 190 13.53 23.59 9.83
C GLY A 190 13.84 23.02 11.22
N THR A 191 13.36 23.62 12.31
CA THR A 191 13.61 23.11 13.67
C THR A 191 12.44 22.27 14.18
N TYR A 192 12.75 21.20 14.90
CA TYR A 192 11.75 20.24 15.35
C TYR A 192 11.90 19.89 16.84
N THR A 193 10.79 19.47 17.46
CA THR A 193 10.84 18.74 18.74
C THR A 193 11.57 17.41 18.57
N THR A 194 12.02 16.82 19.68
CA THR A 194 12.56 15.45 19.69
C THR A 194 11.48 14.43 20.04
N TYR A 195 11.73 13.16 19.76
CA TYR A 195 10.87 12.02 20.16
C TYR A 195 11.56 11.16 21.23
N ASN A 196 10.76 10.55 22.12
CA ASN A 196 11.25 9.63 23.15
C ASN A 196 10.76 8.20 22.88
N CYS A 197 11.68 7.24 22.76
CA CYS A 197 11.38 5.81 22.58
C CYS A 197 10.44 5.25 23.64
N LEU A 198 10.45 5.78 24.87
CA LEU A 198 9.59 5.34 25.96
C LEU A 198 8.10 5.65 25.72
N ASP A 199 7.78 6.59 24.81
CA ASP A 199 6.42 6.87 24.34
C ASP A 199 5.90 5.78 23.37
N GLY A 200 6.79 4.90 22.92
CA GLY A 200 6.47 3.75 22.08
C GLY A 200 5.84 2.59 22.85
N THR A 201 5.17 1.72 22.12
CA THR A 201 4.61 0.47 22.66
C THR A 201 5.75 -0.53 22.90
N PRO A 202 5.87 -1.12 24.09
CA PRO A 202 6.81 -2.21 24.33
C PRO A 202 6.59 -3.35 23.34
N VAL A 203 7.66 -3.89 22.77
CA VAL A 203 7.60 -5.19 22.08
C VAL A 203 7.71 -6.27 23.16
N PRO A 204 6.68 -7.12 23.38
CA PRO A 204 6.74 -8.15 24.40
C PRO A 204 7.88 -9.14 24.17
N MET A 205 8.78 -9.21 25.15
CA MET A 205 9.90 -10.14 25.18
C MET A 205 9.66 -11.12 26.32
N THR A 206 9.21 -12.33 25.98
CA THR A 206 8.79 -13.33 26.96
C THR A 206 9.65 -14.59 26.92
N ILE A 207 9.70 -15.28 28.05
CA ILE A 207 10.43 -16.52 28.25
C ILE A 207 9.48 -17.48 28.96
N THR A 208 9.08 -18.55 28.28
CA THR A 208 8.31 -19.64 28.89
C THR A 208 9.24 -20.70 29.45
N GLY A 209 9.28 -20.83 30.77
CA GLY A 209 10.04 -21.85 31.48
C GLY A 209 9.48 -23.26 31.32
N ALA A 210 10.25 -24.28 31.73
CA ALA A 210 9.81 -25.68 31.65
C ALA A 210 8.57 -26.00 32.50
N ASN A 211 8.27 -25.17 33.50
CA ASN A 211 7.08 -25.23 34.33
C ASN A 211 5.87 -24.48 33.72
N GLY A 212 6.02 -23.91 32.52
CA GLY A 212 4.99 -23.12 31.83
C GLY A 212 4.84 -21.69 32.35
N VAL A 213 5.67 -21.24 33.29
CA VAL A 213 5.66 -19.85 33.77
C VAL A 213 6.25 -18.95 32.70
N VAL A 214 5.53 -17.87 32.38
CA VAL A 214 5.95 -16.86 31.40
C VAL A 214 6.52 -15.65 32.14
N GLU A 215 7.78 -15.33 31.87
CA GLU A 215 8.48 -14.20 32.45
C GLU A 215 9.02 -13.26 31.36
N ALA A 216 9.42 -12.04 31.73
CA ALA A 216 10.07 -11.08 30.83
C ALA A 216 11.42 -10.66 31.41
N PRO A 217 12.48 -10.50 30.58
CA PRO A 217 13.78 -10.06 31.08
C PRO A 217 13.69 -8.59 31.51
N LEU A 218 13.92 -8.28 32.79
CA LEU A 218 13.83 -6.90 33.29
C LEU A 218 15.02 -6.03 32.85
N THR A 219 16.19 -6.63 32.72
CA THR A 219 17.45 -5.98 32.32
C THR A 219 18.32 -6.93 31.49
N GLY A 220 19.06 -6.40 30.52
CA GLY A 220 20.02 -7.18 29.72
C GLY A 220 19.35 -8.13 28.74
N THR A 221 20.05 -9.22 28.42
CA THR A 221 19.60 -10.23 27.46
C THR A 221 19.52 -11.61 28.11
N ALA A 222 18.52 -12.40 27.76
CA ALA A 222 18.34 -13.76 28.25
C ALA A 222 18.49 -14.78 27.12
N ALA A 223 19.21 -15.88 27.38
CA ALA A 223 19.68 -16.82 26.37
C ALA A 223 18.59 -17.43 25.46
N LYS A 224 17.33 -17.48 25.90
CA LYS A 224 16.19 -17.96 25.12
C LYS A 224 15.02 -16.99 25.15
N CYS A 225 14.27 -16.95 24.07
CA CYS A 225 13.08 -16.13 23.89
C CYS A 225 11.93 -16.98 23.34
N ASP A 226 10.70 -16.67 23.73
CA ASP A 226 9.54 -17.20 23.03
C ASP A 226 9.50 -16.61 21.62
N ARG A 227 9.54 -15.28 21.45
CA ARG A 227 9.45 -14.64 20.12
C ARG A 227 10.72 -13.86 19.82
N PRO A 228 11.86 -14.50 19.52
CA PRO A 228 13.09 -13.77 19.24
C PRO A 228 12.98 -12.97 17.94
N GLN A 229 13.79 -11.93 17.86
CA GLN A 229 13.93 -11.10 16.67
C GLN A 229 14.53 -11.89 15.50
N TYR A 230 13.99 -11.71 14.28
CA TYR A 230 14.39 -12.50 13.10
C TYR A 230 15.66 -11.99 12.40
N ASN A 231 16.12 -10.76 12.61
CA ASN A 231 17.31 -10.26 11.94
C ASN A 231 18.59 -10.43 12.74
N SER A 232 18.53 -11.14 13.88
CA SER A 232 19.67 -11.31 14.76
C SER A 232 19.61 -12.65 15.47
N GLU A 233 20.75 -13.32 15.62
CA GLU A 233 20.92 -14.45 16.56
C GLU A 233 20.95 -13.95 18.03
N THR A 234 20.49 -12.73 18.27
CA THR A 234 20.56 -12.07 19.57
C THR A 234 19.44 -12.59 20.49
N PRO A 235 19.77 -12.91 21.75
CA PRO A 235 18.82 -13.43 22.75
C PRO A 235 17.65 -12.48 23.09
N CYS A 236 16.78 -12.92 24.01
CA CYS A 236 15.63 -12.15 24.51
C CYS A 236 16.08 -10.86 25.20
N GLU A 237 15.92 -9.69 24.57
CA GLU A 237 16.38 -8.41 25.11
C GLU A 237 15.28 -7.68 25.89
N ALA A 238 15.65 -7.03 26.99
CA ALA A 238 14.73 -6.15 27.72
C ALA A 238 14.51 -4.81 26.98
N GLY A 239 13.30 -4.26 27.04
CA GLY A 239 13.02 -2.86 26.68
C GLY A 239 12.86 -2.43 25.21
N PRO A 240 12.77 -3.28 24.16
CA PRO A 240 12.47 -2.80 22.81
C PRO A 240 11.10 -2.12 22.73
N ARG A 241 11.00 -1.09 21.89
CA ARG A 241 9.83 -0.22 21.73
C ARG A 241 9.57 0.03 20.25
N VAL A 242 8.30 0.06 19.86
CA VAL A 242 7.87 0.42 18.51
C VAL A 242 6.71 1.40 18.55
N ALA A 243 6.69 2.34 17.63
CA ALA A 243 5.58 3.25 17.42
C ALA A 243 5.32 3.43 15.93
N SER A 244 4.07 3.69 15.57
CA SER A 244 3.68 4.06 14.22
C SER A 244 2.83 5.32 14.23
N ARG A 245 2.95 6.11 13.16
CA ARG A 245 2.17 7.33 12.92
C ARG A 245 1.93 7.49 11.42
N THR A 246 0.85 8.15 11.05
CA THR A 246 0.49 8.41 9.64
C THR A 246 0.41 9.91 9.43
N ASN A 247 0.97 10.41 8.33
CA ASN A 247 0.83 11.82 7.96
C ASN A 247 -0.37 12.05 7.02
N GLU A 248 -0.61 13.31 6.66
CA GLU A 248 -1.76 13.73 5.83
C GLU A 248 -1.76 13.16 4.41
N LEU A 249 -0.59 12.73 3.90
CA LEU A 249 -0.48 12.09 2.58
C LEU A 249 -0.68 10.56 2.64
N GLY A 250 -1.04 10.03 3.81
CA GLY A 250 -1.20 8.59 4.03
C GLY A 250 0.13 7.83 4.17
N THR A 251 1.26 8.53 4.32
CA THR A 251 2.56 7.88 4.54
C THR A 251 2.64 7.36 5.96
N ARG A 252 2.92 6.05 6.10
CA ARG A 252 3.14 5.38 7.39
C ARG A 252 4.59 5.51 7.81
N TRP A 253 4.82 6.01 9.01
CA TRP A 253 6.14 6.09 9.64
C TRP A 253 6.19 5.16 10.84
N VAL A 254 7.22 4.33 10.91
CA VAL A 254 7.47 3.37 11.99
C VAL A 254 8.82 3.68 12.63
N MET A 255 8.80 3.97 13.93
CA MET A 255 9.98 4.14 14.77
C MET A 255 10.21 2.85 15.57
N LEU A 256 11.40 2.27 15.47
CA LEU A 256 11.80 1.08 16.19
C LEU A 256 13.06 1.36 17.02
N CYS A 257 12.93 1.27 18.34
CA CYS A 257 14.06 1.34 19.26
C CYS A 257 14.30 -0.04 19.87
N ARG A 258 15.50 -0.60 19.70
CA ARG A 258 15.85 -1.94 20.19
C ARG A 258 17.28 -1.98 20.73
N LYS A 259 17.68 -3.10 21.33
CA LYS A 259 18.97 -3.23 22.05
C LYS A 259 19.12 -2.16 23.14
N SER A 260 18.14 -2.09 24.05
CA SER A 260 18.14 -1.14 25.16
C SER A 260 19.34 -1.34 26.07
N ILE A 261 20.00 -0.24 26.44
CA ILE A 261 21.12 -0.20 27.38
C ILE A 261 20.56 0.05 28.78
N GLY A 262 20.44 -0.98 29.62
CA GLY A 262 19.94 -0.83 30.99
C GLY A 262 18.48 -1.25 31.20
N GLY A 263 17.80 -1.77 30.18
CA GLY A 263 16.51 -2.45 30.30
C GLY A 263 15.28 -1.56 30.07
N PHE A 264 14.12 -1.95 30.64
CA PHE A 264 12.82 -1.38 30.28
C PHE A 264 12.61 0.11 30.57
N ALA A 265 13.32 0.64 31.57
CA ALA A 265 13.21 2.04 32.00
C ALA A 265 14.27 2.96 31.35
N SER A 266 15.21 2.38 30.60
CA SER A 266 16.26 3.16 29.95
C SER A 266 15.74 3.83 28.68
N ASP A 267 16.19 5.07 28.47
CA ASP A 267 15.99 5.81 27.23
C ASP A 267 17.18 5.65 26.26
N GLN A 268 18.15 4.78 26.56
CA GLN A 268 19.32 4.54 25.74
C GLN A 268 19.19 3.27 24.90
N TYR A 269 19.44 3.37 23.59
CA TYR A 269 19.25 2.27 22.64
C TYR A 269 20.42 2.19 21.65
N ASN A 270 20.99 1.00 21.47
CA ASN A 270 22.07 0.81 20.49
C ASN A 270 21.57 0.92 19.04
N ASP A 271 20.29 0.66 18.79
CA ASP A 271 19.72 0.55 17.46
C ASP A 271 18.34 1.24 17.43
N ILE A 272 18.28 2.34 16.68
CA ILE A 272 17.11 3.16 16.46
C ILE A 272 16.92 3.32 14.96
N GLY A 273 15.87 2.70 14.44
CA GLY A 273 15.48 2.75 13.04
C GLY A 273 14.18 3.52 12.84
N LEU A 274 14.11 4.28 11.75
CA LEU A 274 12.90 4.97 11.30
C LEU A 274 12.64 4.64 9.84
N ILE A 275 11.45 4.11 9.55
CA ILE A 275 11.03 3.73 8.20
C ILE A 275 9.77 4.49 7.85
N GLY A 276 9.80 5.24 6.75
CA GLY A 276 8.62 5.88 6.17
C GLY A 276 8.25 5.19 4.86
N HIS A 277 6.99 4.81 4.68
CA HIS A 277 6.50 4.20 3.45
C HIS A 277 5.11 4.72 3.10
N ASN A 278 4.94 5.18 1.86
CA ASN A 278 3.62 5.50 1.33
C ASN A 278 3.09 4.28 0.54
N PRO A 279 2.05 3.58 1.02
CA PRO A 279 1.56 2.34 0.39
C PRO A 279 0.91 2.56 -0.98
N TYR A 280 0.67 3.82 -1.36
CA TYR A 280 0.02 4.16 -2.62
C TYR A 280 1.01 4.61 -3.67
N THR A 281 2.02 5.42 -3.32
CA THR A 281 3.06 5.86 -4.28
C THR A 281 4.28 4.93 -4.29
N GLY A 282 4.48 4.17 -3.21
CA GLY A 282 5.58 3.23 -3.01
C GLY A 282 6.86 3.86 -2.49
N LYS A 283 6.93 5.19 -2.46
CA LYS A 283 8.10 5.92 -1.97
C LYS A 283 8.39 5.52 -0.51
N THR A 284 9.67 5.26 -0.25
CA THR A 284 10.15 4.74 1.03
C THR A 284 11.47 5.38 1.42
N CYS A 285 11.62 5.69 2.70
CA CYS A 285 12.85 6.18 3.31
C CYS A 285 13.24 5.35 4.53
N PHE A 286 14.55 5.19 4.72
CA PHE A 286 15.16 4.49 5.85
C PHE A 286 16.14 5.41 6.57
N PHE A 287 16.05 5.45 7.89
CA PHE A 287 17.04 6.11 8.74
C PHE A 287 17.49 5.16 9.82
N GLN A 288 18.76 5.22 10.15
CA GLN A 288 19.38 4.42 11.20
C GLN A 288 20.34 5.31 11.99
N ASN A 289 20.35 5.17 13.31
CA ASN A 289 21.32 5.84 14.15
C ASN A 289 22.75 5.33 13.90
N ALA A 290 23.75 6.07 14.39
CA ALA A 290 25.10 5.54 14.52
C ALA A 290 25.11 4.43 15.60
N LEU A 291 24.95 3.18 15.15
CA LEU A 291 24.81 1.99 15.99
C LEU A 291 25.89 1.96 17.09
N TYR A 292 25.45 1.68 18.32
CA TYR A 292 26.28 1.54 19.52
C TYR A 292 27.02 2.79 20.03
N VAL A 293 26.91 3.95 19.37
CA VAL A 293 27.63 5.18 19.78
C VAL A 293 26.74 6.40 19.93
N LYS A 294 25.70 6.54 19.10
CA LYS A 294 24.68 7.59 19.26
C LYS A 294 23.38 6.94 19.72
N THR A 295 23.24 6.84 21.04
CA THR A 295 22.23 5.97 21.67
C THR A 295 21.10 6.71 22.39
N ASP A 296 21.05 8.04 22.34
CA ASP A 296 20.01 8.83 23.03
C ASP A 296 18.64 8.65 22.35
N GLY A 297 17.90 7.64 22.78
CA GLY A 297 16.52 7.39 22.40
C GLY A 297 15.51 8.23 23.16
N GLY A 298 15.94 8.97 24.20
CA GLY A 298 15.10 9.91 24.92
C GLY A 298 14.91 11.25 24.18
N ARG A 299 15.83 11.58 23.27
CA ARG A 299 15.85 12.82 22.48
C ARG A 299 16.18 12.57 21.01
N ILE A 300 15.43 11.67 20.37
CA ILE A 300 15.58 11.40 18.93
C ILE A 300 15.32 12.69 18.14
N PRO A 301 16.28 13.20 17.34
CA PRO A 301 16.07 14.37 16.51
C PRO A 301 15.32 14.03 15.23
N HIS A 302 14.62 15.01 14.67
CA HIS A 302 14.06 14.89 13.33
C HIS A 302 15.21 14.72 12.31
N PRO A 303 15.16 13.77 11.35
CA PRO A 303 16.23 13.55 10.37
C PRO A 303 16.62 14.77 9.54
N ALA A 304 15.66 15.64 9.20
CA ALA A 304 15.91 16.90 8.49
C ALA A 304 16.21 18.12 9.40
N ASP A 305 16.44 17.93 10.71
CA ASP A 305 16.78 19.07 11.59
C ASP A 305 18.21 19.57 11.26
N PRO A 306 18.40 20.87 10.97
CA PRO A 306 19.68 21.38 10.46
C PRO A 306 20.80 21.44 11.50
N VAL A 307 20.47 21.29 12.78
CA VAL A 307 21.45 21.35 13.87
C VAL A 307 21.56 19.99 14.56
N LYS A 308 20.43 19.30 14.75
CA LYS A 308 20.37 18.12 15.62
C LYS A 308 20.42 16.81 14.86
N SER A 309 20.25 16.78 13.53
CA SER A 309 20.20 15.52 12.76
C SER A 309 21.43 14.64 13.02
N ILE A 310 22.62 15.23 12.94
CA ILE A 310 23.91 14.56 13.18
C ILE A 310 24.08 14.03 14.61
N ASN A 311 23.27 14.45 15.58
CA ASN A 311 23.38 13.95 16.96
C ASN A 311 22.94 12.49 17.09
N LEU A 312 22.20 11.96 16.11
CA LEU A 312 21.73 10.58 16.13
C LEU A 312 21.95 9.87 14.80
N TRP A 313 21.45 10.46 13.70
CA TRP A 313 21.41 9.81 12.40
C TRP A 313 22.80 9.76 11.78
N SER A 314 23.10 8.66 11.11
CA SER A 314 24.38 8.44 10.47
C SER A 314 24.17 8.25 8.97
N GLY A 315 24.76 9.11 8.14
CA GLY A 315 24.80 8.92 6.69
C GLY A 315 23.43 8.71 6.02
N VAL A 316 23.48 8.18 4.79
CA VAL A 316 22.31 7.87 3.96
C VAL A 316 22.24 6.36 3.74
N HIS A 317 21.06 5.80 3.98
CA HIS A 317 20.83 4.35 4.01
C HIS A 317 19.54 3.99 3.26
N GLY A 318 19.50 2.79 2.68
CA GLY A 318 18.35 2.34 1.91
C GLY A 318 18.67 1.18 0.98
N GLY A 319 19.15 1.49 -0.21
CA GLY A 319 19.32 0.51 -1.29
C GLY A 319 20.59 -0.31 -1.21
N LEU A 320 20.76 -1.22 -2.17
CA LEU A 320 21.99 -2.00 -2.29
C LEU A 320 23.08 -1.16 -2.95
N GLY A 321 24.33 -1.28 -2.48
CA GLY A 321 25.51 -0.65 -3.08
C GLY A 321 26.18 0.45 -2.25
N SER A 322 25.59 0.92 -1.15
CA SER A 322 26.24 1.87 -0.23
C SER A 322 25.62 1.85 1.16
N GLY A 323 26.45 2.10 2.18
CA GLY A 323 26.04 2.20 3.59
C GLY A 323 25.37 0.91 4.10
N MET A 324 24.42 1.07 5.01
CA MET A 324 23.54 -0.02 5.42
C MET A 324 22.51 -0.31 4.33
N GLU A 325 22.59 -1.52 3.80
CA GLU A 325 21.75 -2.01 2.69
C GLU A 325 20.38 -2.49 3.18
N CYS A 326 19.51 -1.57 3.60
CA CYS A 326 18.17 -1.87 4.14
C CYS A 326 17.34 -2.77 3.21
N ALA A 327 17.41 -2.53 1.89
CA ALA A 327 16.74 -3.31 0.85
C ALA A 327 17.21 -4.78 0.77
N GLY A 328 18.32 -5.14 1.43
CA GLY A 328 18.73 -6.53 1.58
C GLY A 328 17.78 -7.34 2.47
N CYS A 329 17.23 -6.72 3.51
CA CYS A 329 16.26 -7.32 4.43
C CYS A 329 14.82 -6.92 4.08
N HIS A 330 14.62 -5.67 3.69
CA HIS A 330 13.36 -5.10 3.20
C HIS A 330 13.28 -5.27 1.68
N ASP A 331 13.43 -6.51 1.22
CA ASP A 331 13.62 -6.91 -0.18
C ASP A 331 12.32 -6.96 -0.98
N ALA A 332 11.20 -7.19 -0.31
CA ALA A 332 9.87 -7.29 -0.87
C ALA A 332 9.02 -6.04 -0.61
N ASP A 333 9.05 -5.53 0.63
CA ASP A 333 8.23 -4.41 1.09
C ASP A 333 8.94 -3.65 2.22
N ALA A 334 8.44 -2.46 2.54
CA ALA A 334 9.04 -1.57 3.53
C ALA A 334 8.95 -2.08 4.98
N PHE A 335 7.95 -2.88 5.33
CA PHE A 335 7.76 -3.38 6.69
C PHE A 335 7.91 -4.91 6.75
N ILE A 336 8.73 -5.36 7.70
CA ILE A 336 9.00 -6.79 7.94
C ILE A 336 8.11 -7.24 9.08
N HIS A 337 7.26 -8.23 8.83
CA HIS A 337 6.39 -8.81 9.85
C HIS A 337 6.94 -10.14 10.35
N THR A 338 6.91 -10.31 11.67
CA THR A 338 7.35 -11.51 12.39
C THR A 338 6.54 -11.63 13.68
N PRO A 339 6.47 -12.82 14.32
CA PRO A 339 5.81 -12.98 15.62
C PRO A 339 6.36 -12.03 16.68
N TRP A 340 7.65 -11.65 16.57
CA TRP A 340 8.28 -10.68 17.44
C TRP A 340 7.63 -9.30 17.32
N ILE A 341 7.73 -8.66 16.16
CA ILE A 341 7.25 -7.27 16.02
C ILE A 341 5.72 -7.16 16.08
N ASP A 342 5.00 -8.17 15.58
CA ASP A 342 3.53 -8.22 15.58
C ASP A 342 2.93 -8.46 16.98
N SER A 343 3.77 -8.81 17.96
CA SER A 343 3.34 -8.92 19.35
C SER A 343 3.16 -7.56 20.03
N ALA A 344 3.76 -6.50 19.50
CA ALA A 344 3.46 -5.14 19.91
C ALA A 344 2.11 -4.72 19.34
N LYS A 345 1.16 -4.43 20.22
CA LYS A 345 -0.23 -4.17 19.84
C LYS A 345 -0.79 -2.92 20.51
N ASP A 346 -1.72 -2.27 19.82
CA ASP A 346 -2.51 -1.18 20.35
C ASP A 346 -3.58 -1.67 21.35
N ALA A 347 -4.33 -0.72 21.93
CA ALA A 347 -5.42 -1.03 22.86
C ALA A 347 -6.57 -1.83 22.21
N GLN A 348 -6.64 -1.87 20.89
CA GLN A 348 -7.60 -2.64 20.10
C GLN A 348 -7.03 -4.01 19.66
N ASN A 349 -5.89 -4.42 20.21
CA ASN A 349 -5.21 -5.69 19.90
C ASN A 349 -4.77 -5.81 18.42
N ARG A 350 -4.58 -4.68 17.73
CA ARG A 350 -4.01 -4.62 16.37
C ARG A 350 -2.50 -4.40 16.46
N PRO A 351 -1.69 -4.98 15.55
CA PRO A 351 -0.25 -4.71 15.50
C PRO A 351 0.04 -3.21 15.38
N ILE A 352 1.11 -2.75 16.02
CA ILE A 352 1.54 -1.35 15.90
C ILE A 352 2.11 -1.06 14.51
N VAL A 353 2.88 -1.99 13.95
CA VAL A 353 3.38 -1.88 12.57
C VAL A 353 2.24 -2.16 11.60
N PRO A 354 1.98 -1.30 10.61
CA PRO A 354 0.91 -1.49 9.63
C PRO A 354 1.05 -2.85 8.95
N ARG A 355 -0.02 -3.66 8.98
CA ARG A 355 0.05 -5.07 8.58
C ARG A 355 -0.96 -5.41 7.49
N MET A 356 -0.51 -6.22 6.53
CA MET A 356 -1.38 -6.74 5.48
C MET A 356 -2.58 -7.51 6.04
N GLY A 357 -3.78 -7.16 5.58
CA GLY A 357 -5.05 -7.77 6.01
C GLY A 357 -5.58 -7.28 7.35
N VAL A 358 -4.87 -6.37 8.02
CA VAL A 358 -5.35 -5.68 9.21
C VAL A 358 -5.63 -4.22 8.88
N ASP A 359 -4.68 -3.55 8.23
CA ASP A 359 -4.79 -2.15 7.83
C ASP A 359 -5.36 -2.03 6.40
N ALA A 360 -6.31 -1.11 6.23
CA ALA A 360 -7.05 -0.95 4.97
C ALA A 360 -6.17 -0.52 3.78
N ASP A 361 -5.08 0.19 4.07
CA ASP A 361 -4.05 0.64 3.13
C ASP A 361 -3.01 -0.43 2.80
N TYR A 362 -3.00 -1.57 3.52
CA TYR A 362 -2.19 -2.75 3.25
C TYR A 362 -3.11 -3.97 2.97
N PRO A 363 -3.76 -4.03 1.80
CA PRO A 363 -4.59 -5.18 1.46
C PRO A 363 -3.74 -6.43 1.19
N ILE A 364 -4.26 -7.60 1.58
CA ILE A 364 -3.69 -8.90 1.22
C ILE A 364 -3.67 -9.04 -0.31
N GLY A 365 -2.56 -9.53 -0.84
CA GLY A 365 -2.40 -9.84 -2.26
C GLY A 365 -2.15 -8.61 -3.13
N ALA A 366 -1.68 -7.49 -2.58
CA ALA A 366 -1.26 -6.36 -3.39
C ALA A 366 0.19 -6.52 -3.91
N SER A 367 0.47 -7.63 -4.60
CA SER A 367 1.81 -7.94 -5.12
C SER A 367 2.28 -6.94 -6.20
N ASP A 368 1.36 -6.17 -6.78
CA ASP A 368 1.63 -5.08 -7.71
C ASP A 368 1.67 -3.68 -7.04
N ALA A 369 1.55 -3.59 -5.71
CA ALA A 369 1.73 -2.34 -5.00
C ALA A 369 3.15 -1.79 -5.22
N PRO A 370 3.32 -0.47 -5.35
CA PRO A 370 4.64 0.08 -5.58
C PRO A 370 5.51 0.05 -4.33
N TYR A 371 6.82 -0.15 -4.52
CA TYR A 371 7.85 -0.03 -3.50
C TYR A 371 9.14 0.47 -4.16
N ALA A 372 9.53 1.69 -3.80
CA ALA A 372 10.68 2.39 -4.34
C ALA A 372 11.36 3.21 -3.25
N LEU A 373 12.69 3.32 -3.34
CA LEU A 373 13.44 4.16 -2.43
C LEU A 373 13.49 5.59 -2.97
N VAL A 374 13.30 6.56 -2.08
CA VAL A 374 13.48 7.96 -2.41
C VAL A 374 14.92 8.20 -2.85
N ASN A 375 15.10 8.93 -3.95
CA ASN A 375 16.40 9.26 -4.53
C ASN A 375 17.26 8.06 -4.97
N ALA A 376 16.65 6.91 -5.28
CA ALA A 376 17.40 5.69 -5.62
C ALA A 376 18.38 5.88 -6.79
N ASN A 377 18.02 6.63 -7.84
CA ASN A 377 18.92 6.83 -8.98
C ASN A 377 20.06 7.77 -8.59
N GLY A 378 19.76 8.85 -7.88
CA GLY A 378 20.77 9.78 -7.34
C GLY A 378 21.77 9.10 -6.40
N GLN A 379 21.36 8.04 -5.71
CA GLN A 379 22.21 7.22 -4.84
C GLN A 379 22.90 6.06 -5.57
N SER A 380 22.61 5.84 -6.86
CA SER A 380 23.02 4.62 -7.60
C SER A 380 22.60 3.32 -6.90
N TRP A 381 21.48 3.36 -6.19
CA TRP A 381 20.93 2.23 -5.47
C TRP A 381 20.23 1.25 -6.39
N THR A 382 20.34 -0.03 -6.05
CA THR A 382 19.54 -1.10 -6.66
C THR A 382 18.63 -1.77 -5.62
N MET A 383 17.60 -2.45 -6.12
CA MET A 383 16.62 -3.19 -5.31
C MET A 383 16.67 -4.68 -5.61
N LYS A 384 16.18 -5.49 -4.68
CA LYS A 384 15.93 -6.91 -4.92
C LYS A 384 14.77 -7.12 -5.87
N GLN A 385 14.72 -8.32 -6.44
CA GLN A 385 13.63 -8.75 -7.33
C GLN A 385 12.58 -9.49 -6.51
N GLN A 386 11.36 -9.58 -7.05
CA GLN A 386 10.28 -10.39 -6.48
C GLN A 386 10.11 -11.70 -7.26
N LEU A 387 9.84 -12.79 -6.55
CA LEU A 387 9.48 -14.07 -7.14
C LEU A 387 8.03 -14.01 -7.64
N VAL A 388 7.79 -14.42 -8.88
CA VAL A 388 6.45 -14.45 -9.50
C VAL A 388 6.07 -15.83 -10.06
N SER A 389 6.83 -16.87 -9.69
CA SER A 389 6.58 -18.25 -10.12
C SER A 389 5.22 -18.78 -9.64
N PRO A 390 4.40 -19.38 -10.52
CA PRO A 390 3.10 -19.96 -10.14
C PRO A 390 3.17 -21.01 -9.03
N GLN A 391 4.28 -21.76 -8.97
CA GLN A 391 4.53 -22.79 -7.95
C GLN A 391 4.60 -22.20 -6.52
N ALA A 392 4.89 -20.91 -6.39
CA ALA A 392 4.96 -20.21 -5.11
C ALA A 392 3.62 -19.54 -4.71
N ASN A 393 2.55 -19.67 -5.51
CA ASN A 393 1.32 -18.90 -5.33
C ASN A 393 0.61 -19.15 -3.99
N ALA A 394 0.79 -20.30 -3.35
CA ALA A 394 0.24 -20.54 -2.01
C ALA A 394 0.74 -19.52 -0.97
N CYS A 395 1.99 -19.05 -1.12
CA CYS A 395 2.55 -17.96 -0.31
C CYS A 395 2.31 -16.59 -0.97
N LEU A 396 2.52 -16.49 -2.29
CA LEU A 396 2.47 -15.21 -3.02
C LEU A 396 1.08 -14.60 -3.17
N ARG A 397 0.02 -15.34 -2.83
CA ARG A 397 -1.35 -14.79 -2.76
C ARG A 397 -1.53 -13.77 -1.64
N CYS A 398 -0.71 -13.86 -0.58
CA CYS A 398 -0.83 -12.96 0.56
C CYS A 398 0.04 -11.71 0.41
N HIS A 399 1.29 -11.91 0.03
CA HIS A 399 2.28 -10.85 -0.16
C HIS A 399 3.36 -11.33 -1.12
N ARG A 400 4.14 -10.40 -1.70
CA ARG A 400 5.26 -10.76 -2.58
C ARG A 400 6.46 -11.28 -1.76
N MET A 401 7.39 -12.00 -2.41
CA MET A 401 8.60 -12.52 -1.79
C MET A 401 9.84 -12.01 -2.53
N GLY A 402 10.79 -11.42 -1.81
CA GLY A 402 12.00 -10.82 -2.38
C GLY A 402 13.17 -11.80 -2.52
N SER A 403 14.14 -11.47 -3.37
CA SER A 403 15.39 -12.22 -3.58
C SER A 403 16.51 -11.89 -2.56
N GLY A 404 16.14 -11.35 -1.39
CA GLY A 404 17.03 -10.94 -0.31
C GLY A 404 17.09 -11.95 0.84
N GLN A 405 17.14 -11.45 2.06
CA GLN A 405 17.38 -12.27 3.26
C GLN A 405 16.29 -13.30 3.52
N TRP A 406 15.04 -13.02 3.14
CA TRP A 406 13.96 -13.97 3.33
C TRP A 406 14.24 -15.30 2.66
N THR A 407 14.47 -15.27 1.35
CA THR A 407 14.67 -16.49 0.55
C THR A 407 16.03 -17.14 0.76
N THR A 408 17.02 -16.41 1.26
CA THR A 408 18.39 -16.91 1.44
C THR A 408 18.67 -17.42 2.85
N SER A 409 17.98 -16.94 3.89
CA SER A 409 18.27 -17.34 5.27
C SER A 409 17.05 -17.44 6.21
N TRP A 410 16.06 -16.56 6.12
CA TRP A 410 15.02 -16.49 7.17
C TRP A 410 13.84 -17.45 6.99
N LEU A 411 13.59 -17.95 5.78
CA LEU A 411 12.48 -18.91 5.57
C LEU A 411 12.66 -20.21 6.37
N GLY A 412 13.90 -20.66 6.60
CA GLY A 412 14.16 -21.82 7.47
C GLY A 412 13.71 -21.61 8.92
N ARG A 413 13.57 -20.35 9.37
CA ARG A 413 13.05 -20.02 10.71
C ARG A 413 11.55 -20.25 10.81
N LEU A 414 10.81 -20.16 9.71
CA LEU A 414 9.35 -20.39 9.68
C LEU A 414 8.97 -21.85 9.90
N GLU A 415 9.84 -22.77 9.47
CA GLU A 415 9.61 -24.21 9.60
C GLU A 415 10.51 -24.86 10.67
N GLY A 416 11.38 -24.08 11.31
CA GLY A 416 12.24 -24.49 12.42
C GLY A 416 13.48 -25.29 12.00
N THR A 417 13.96 -25.12 10.77
CA THR A 417 15.17 -25.76 10.23
C THR A 417 16.44 -24.92 10.47
N ASP A 418 16.30 -23.65 10.83
CA ASP A 418 17.43 -22.77 11.21
C ASP A 418 17.94 -23.11 12.63
N ALA A 419 19.10 -23.77 12.70
CA ALA A 419 19.73 -24.18 13.97
C ALA A 419 20.15 -22.99 14.84
N ALA A 420 20.60 -21.88 14.24
CA ALA A 420 21.02 -20.70 14.98
C ALA A 420 19.81 -20.03 15.64
N PHE A 421 18.71 -19.88 14.89
CA PHE A 421 17.47 -19.33 15.44
C PHE A 421 16.85 -20.25 16.49
N THR A 422 16.79 -21.56 16.25
CA THR A 422 16.21 -22.50 17.22
C THR A 422 17.02 -22.57 18.52
N SER A 423 18.32 -22.33 18.49
CA SER A 423 19.17 -22.28 19.69
C SER A 423 18.76 -21.19 20.69
N VAL A 424 18.22 -20.07 20.19
CA VAL A 424 17.75 -18.92 21.00
C VAL A 424 16.24 -18.92 21.23
N THR A 425 15.51 -19.95 20.78
CA THR A 425 14.07 -20.10 21.03
C THR A 425 13.78 -21.00 22.25
N THR A 426 12.69 -20.71 22.97
CA THR A 426 12.19 -21.59 24.02
C THR A 426 11.53 -22.84 23.44
N PRO A 427 11.54 -23.98 24.19
CA PRO A 427 10.80 -25.18 23.77
C PRO A 427 9.30 -24.94 23.54
N ALA A 428 8.71 -23.99 24.27
CA ALA A 428 7.31 -23.61 24.09
C ALA A 428 7.08 -23.05 22.68
N PHE A 429 7.96 -22.18 22.19
CA PHE A 429 7.78 -21.55 20.89
C PHE A 429 8.16 -22.43 19.70
N THR A 430 8.96 -23.48 19.92
CA THR A 430 9.26 -24.48 18.87
C THR A 430 8.07 -25.38 18.51
N GLN A 431 6.98 -25.33 19.26
CA GLN A 431 5.77 -26.12 18.97
C GLN A 431 5.09 -25.65 17.68
N ALA A 432 4.50 -26.58 16.93
CA ALA A 432 3.86 -26.34 15.64
C ALA A 432 2.89 -25.13 15.62
N ALA A 433 2.07 -24.99 16.68
CA ALA A 433 1.10 -23.90 16.82
C ALA A 433 1.72 -22.48 16.91
N HIS A 434 3.02 -22.38 17.22
CA HIS A 434 3.76 -21.13 17.31
C HIS A 434 4.78 -20.97 16.19
N LYS A 435 5.40 -22.08 15.79
CA LYS A 435 6.36 -22.18 14.69
C LYS A 435 5.73 -21.81 13.35
N PHE A 436 4.58 -22.40 13.01
CA PHE A 436 3.88 -22.15 11.74
C PHE A 436 2.86 -21.03 11.90
N TRP A 437 3.34 -19.80 11.98
CA TRP A 437 2.52 -18.60 12.14
C TRP A 437 2.05 -17.99 10.80
N MET A 438 2.48 -18.55 9.67
CA MET A 438 2.07 -18.18 8.32
C MET A 438 1.41 -19.36 7.57
N PRO A 439 0.37 -19.08 6.74
CA PRO A 439 -0.22 -17.76 6.52
C PRO A 439 -1.18 -17.34 7.66
N PRO A 440 -1.56 -16.06 7.72
CA PRO A 440 -2.54 -15.58 8.68
C PRO A 440 -3.88 -16.31 8.54
N GLY A 441 -4.52 -16.63 9.66
CA GLY A 441 -5.86 -17.25 9.68
C GLY A 441 -5.89 -18.76 9.44
N VAL A 442 -4.74 -19.39 9.19
CA VAL A 442 -4.60 -20.85 9.11
C VAL A 442 -3.76 -21.33 10.29
N ALA A 443 -4.22 -22.39 10.96
CA ALA A 443 -3.52 -22.97 12.10
C ALA A 443 -3.02 -24.37 11.74
N PHE A 444 -1.75 -24.63 12.04
CA PHE A 444 -1.13 -25.95 11.87
C PHE A 444 -0.83 -26.54 13.25
N PRO A 445 -1.73 -27.35 13.82
CA PRO A 445 -1.56 -27.89 15.16
C PRO A 445 -0.40 -28.89 15.26
N THR A 446 0.08 -29.43 14.14
CA THR A 446 1.17 -30.41 14.09
C THR A 446 2.09 -30.16 12.89
N ASP A 447 3.34 -30.62 12.99
CA ASP A 447 4.29 -30.59 11.86
C ASP A 447 3.73 -31.31 10.62
N ALA A 448 3.09 -32.48 10.81
CA ALA A 448 2.46 -33.23 9.72
C ALA A 448 1.36 -32.43 9.01
N SER A 449 0.60 -31.60 9.72
CA SER A 449 -0.44 -30.76 9.12
C SER A 449 0.13 -29.65 8.23
N PHE A 450 1.32 -29.12 8.56
CA PHE A 450 2.00 -28.14 7.72
C PHE A 450 2.69 -28.83 6.53
N GLN A 451 3.41 -29.92 6.78
CA GLN A 451 4.14 -30.68 5.75
C GLN A 451 3.25 -31.24 4.65
N SER A 452 1.98 -31.54 4.94
CA SER A 452 1.01 -32.01 3.94
C SER A 452 0.25 -30.89 3.24
N SER A 453 0.53 -29.62 3.58
CA SER A 453 -0.15 -28.46 3.01
C SER A 453 0.49 -27.95 1.71
N GLU A 454 -0.28 -27.20 0.92
CA GLU A 454 0.24 -26.47 -0.25
C GLU A 454 1.33 -25.45 0.11
N TYR A 455 1.37 -24.98 1.36
CA TYR A 455 2.35 -23.99 1.82
C TYR A 455 3.74 -24.58 2.00
N GLN A 456 3.87 -25.83 2.44
CA GLN A 456 5.18 -26.50 2.50
C GLN A 456 5.74 -26.65 1.08
N THR A 457 4.93 -27.13 0.12
CA THR A 457 5.34 -27.28 -1.28
C THR A 457 5.80 -25.94 -1.88
N ALA A 458 5.07 -24.86 -1.61
CA ALA A 458 5.47 -23.52 -2.04
C ALA A 458 6.75 -23.03 -1.34
N LEU A 459 6.88 -23.27 -0.03
CA LEU A 459 8.05 -22.89 0.75
C LEU A 459 9.33 -23.56 0.24
N ASP A 460 9.29 -24.87 -0.01
CA ASP A 460 10.41 -25.64 -0.56
C ASP A 460 10.85 -25.08 -1.92
N PHE A 461 9.89 -24.77 -2.79
CA PHE A 461 10.15 -24.16 -4.09
C PHE A 461 10.79 -22.77 -3.96
N ILE A 462 10.27 -21.92 -3.06
CA ILE A 462 10.80 -20.59 -2.81
C ILE A 462 12.24 -20.65 -2.28
N GLN A 463 12.52 -21.53 -1.32
CA GLN A 463 13.87 -21.74 -0.79
C GLN A 463 14.83 -22.23 -1.89
N ALA A 464 14.39 -23.16 -2.74
CA ALA A 464 15.18 -23.62 -3.88
C ALA A 464 15.52 -22.48 -4.86
N CYS A 465 14.56 -21.58 -5.14
CA CYS A 465 14.82 -20.39 -5.95
C CYS A 465 15.74 -19.38 -5.25
N GLY A 466 15.67 -19.25 -3.92
CA GLY A 466 16.61 -18.42 -3.16
C GLY A 466 18.05 -18.95 -3.25
N ALA A 467 18.22 -20.26 -3.14
CA ALA A 467 19.52 -20.93 -3.23
C ALA A 467 20.10 -20.92 -4.67
N ASN A 468 19.25 -21.09 -5.68
CA ASN A 468 19.64 -21.02 -7.09
C ASN A 468 18.61 -20.20 -7.89
N PRO A 469 18.81 -18.87 -8.01
CA PRO A 469 17.87 -17.98 -8.71
C PRO A 469 17.62 -18.33 -10.18
N SER A 470 18.55 -19.05 -10.81
CA SER A 470 18.49 -19.46 -12.23
C SER A 470 17.89 -20.86 -12.42
N ALA A 471 17.42 -21.52 -11.35
CA ALA A 471 16.84 -22.85 -11.45
C ALA A 471 15.57 -22.85 -12.34
N PRO A 472 15.29 -23.94 -13.07
CA PRO A 472 14.09 -24.04 -13.90
C PRO A 472 12.81 -23.77 -13.11
N GLY A 473 11.97 -22.85 -13.61
CA GLY A 473 10.72 -22.46 -12.98
C GLY A 473 10.82 -21.25 -12.04
N CYS A 474 12.02 -20.84 -11.62
CA CYS A 474 12.22 -19.61 -10.86
C CYS A 474 12.09 -18.40 -11.80
N VAL A 475 11.05 -17.60 -11.59
CA VAL A 475 10.76 -16.41 -12.38
C VAL A 475 10.86 -15.20 -11.46
N TRP A 476 11.92 -14.41 -11.66
CA TRP A 476 12.17 -13.18 -10.92
C TRP A 476 11.80 -11.96 -11.75
N SER A 477 11.11 -11.00 -11.13
CA SER A 477 10.71 -9.76 -11.77
C SER A 477 11.14 -8.56 -10.94
N ALA A 478 11.25 -7.39 -11.55
CA ALA A 478 11.45 -6.15 -10.81
C ALA A 478 10.24 -5.88 -9.90
N VAL A 479 10.51 -5.31 -8.73
CA VAL A 479 9.46 -4.78 -7.86
C VAL A 479 8.89 -3.52 -8.52
N PRO A 480 7.55 -3.35 -8.62
CA PRO A 480 6.96 -2.14 -9.17
C PRO A 480 7.40 -0.93 -8.35
N THR A 481 7.86 0.13 -8.99
CA THR A 481 8.36 1.34 -8.31
C THR A 481 7.37 2.51 -8.34
N ALA A 482 6.28 2.37 -9.08
CA ALA A 482 5.21 3.35 -9.20
C ALA A 482 3.87 2.64 -9.35
N PRO A 483 2.73 3.31 -9.11
CA PRO A 483 1.41 2.76 -9.39
C PRO A 483 1.34 2.31 -10.85
N SER A 484 1.43 1.01 -11.06
CA SER A 484 1.46 0.42 -12.40
C SER A 484 0.06 0.43 -13.00
N GLY A 485 -0.04 0.88 -14.24
CA GLY A 485 -1.19 0.70 -15.11
C GLY A 485 -0.67 0.45 -16.53
N ALA A 486 -1.47 -0.16 -17.40
CA ALA A 486 -1.10 -0.29 -18.81
C ALA A 486 -0.96 1.12 -19.41
N THR A 487 0.26 1.51 -19.81
CA THR A 487 0.49 2.80 -20.48
C THR A 487 -0.14 2.76 -21.87
N GLY A 488 -1.21 3.51 -22.08
CA GLY A 488 -1.85 3.66 -23.38
C GLY A 488 -3.23 4.29 -23.24
N SER A 489 -3.57 5.17 -24.18
CA SER A 489 -4.92 5.71 -24.35
C SER A 489 -5.89 4.56 -24.61
N GLY A 490 -6.45 3.99 -23.56
CA GLY A 490 -7.38 2.87 -23.62
C GLY A 490 -8.81 3.37 -23.59
N ALA A 491 -9.68 2.79 -24.42
CA ALA A 491 -11.11 2.84 -24.14
C ALA A 491 -11.40 2.04 -22.86
N LEU A 492 -12.47 2.37 -22.14
CA LEU A 492 -12.95 1.57 -21.00
C LEU A 492 -13.13 0.09 -21.39
N ARG A 493 -13.57 -0.14 -22.63
CA ARG A 493 -13.51 -1.41 -23.37
C ARG A 493 -13.51 -1.15 -24.87
N ASN A 494 -12.99 -2.08 -25.66
CA ASN A 494 -13.16 -2.09 -27.12
C ASN A 494 -14.27 -3.07 -27.55
N PRO A 495 -15.00 -2.79 -28.65
CA PRO A 495 -15.98 -3.74 -29.18
C PRO A 495 -15.34 -5.06 -29.65
N VAL A 496 -15.99 -6.19 -29.36
CA VAL A 496 -15.56 -7.52 -29.80
C VAL A 496 -16.62 -8.16 -30.69
N ALA A 497 -16.25 -8.48 -31.93
CA ALA A 497 -17.13 -9.11 -32.91
C ALA A 497 -16.97 -10.63 -32.92
N LEU A 498 -17.43 -11.31 -31.86
CA LEU A 498 -17.49 -12.77 -31.78
C LEU A 498 -18.94 -13.27 -31.72
N PRO A 499 -19.25 -14.46 -32.28
CA PRO A 499 -20.51 -15.15 -32.03
C PRO A 499 -20.65 -15.53 -30.55
N ASP A 500 -21.87 -15.53 -30.01
CA ASP A 500 -22.12 -15.69 -28.57
C ASP A 500 -21.55 -16.98 -27.97
N ALA A 501 -21.60 -18.10 -28.70
CA ALA A 501 -21.03 -19.36 -28.24
C ALA A 501 -19.49 -19.28 -28.08
N GLU A 502 -18.80 -18.65 -29.03
CA GLU A 502 -17.35 -18.49 -28.98
C GLU A 502 -16.94 -17.44 -27.94
N LEU A 503 -17.67 -16.34 -27.88
CA LEU A 503 -17.50 -15.29 -26.87
C LEU A 503 -17.60 -15.88 -25.45
N ALA A 504 -18.65 -16.64 -25.16
CA ALA A 504 -18.85 -17.26 -23.86
C ALA A 504 -17.77 -18.32 -23.52
N ASN A 505 -17.37 -19.13 -24.50
CA ASN A 505 -16.29 -20.10 -24.33
C ASN A 505 -14.96 -19.42 -23.95
N GLN A 506 -14.60 -18.34 -24.64
CA GLN A 506 -13.38 -17.59 -24.34
C GLN A 506 -13.48 -16.86 -23.00
N ALA A 507 -14.55 -16.10 -22.76
CA ALA A 507 -14.73 -15.33 -21.54
C ALA A 507 -14.68 -16.22 -20.29
N THR A 508 -15.37 -17.37 -20.31
CA THR A 508 -15.37 -18.31 -19.17
C THR A 508 -14.01 -18.98 -18.94
N LYS A 509 -13.19 -19.18 -19.98
CA LYS A 509 -11.81 -19.67 -19.85
C LYS A 509 -10.89 -18.62 -19.24
N ILE A 510 -10.99 -17.37 -19.69
CA ILE A 510 -10.19 -16.25 -19.18
C ILE A 510 -10.50 -16.03 -17.70
N LEU A 511 -11.78 -16.04 -17.31
CA LEU A 511 -12.21 -15.97 -15.90
C LEU A 511 -11.84 -17.21 -15.08
N GLY A 512 -11.42 -18.30 -15.73
CA GLY A 512 -11.14 -19.57 -15.08
C GLY A 512 -12.37 -20.37 -14.62
N MET A 513 -13.59 -19.90 -14.91
CA MET A 513 -14.81 -20.53 -14.40
C MET A 513 -15.41 -21.57 -15.36
N ASN A 514 -14.74 -21.89 -16.47
CA ASN A 514 -15.27 -22.81 -17.49
C ASN A 514 -15.34 -24.25 -16.95
N ARG A 515 -16.54 -24.82 -16.86
CA ARG A 515 -16.74 -26.19 -16.35
C ARG A 515 -16.09 -27.29 -17.20
N ASN A 516 -15.78 -26.97 -18.46
CA ASN A 516 -15.15 -27.91 -19.40
C ASN A 516 -13.61 -27.79 -19.39
N VAL A 517 -13.07 -26.65 -18.95
CA VAL A 517 -11.62 -26.39 -18.79
C VAL A 517 -11.41 -25.46 -17.59
N PRO A 518 -11.51 -25.97 -16.34
CA PRO A 518 -11.42 -25.13 -15.16
C PRO A 518 -10.02 -24.53 -15.04
N SER A 519 -9.94 -23.23 -14.78
CA SER A 519 -8.73 -22.56 -14.31
C SER A 519 -8.99 -22.01 -12.91
N GLN A 520 -7.96 -21.59 -12.22
CA GLN A 520 -8.08 -21.24 -10.80
C GLN A 520 -8.05 -19.71 -10.58
N ILE A 521 -7.90 -18.88 -11.64
CA ILE A 521 -7.69 -17.43 -11.54
C ILE A 521 -8.76 -16.69 -10.70
N CYS A 522 -10.06 -16.90 -10.98
CA CYS A 522 -11.13 -16.30 -10.16
C CYS A 522 -11.80 -17.31 -9.22
N ALA A 523 -11.77 -18.60 -9.58
CA ALA A 523 -12.38 -19.67 -8.80
C ALA A 523 -11.69 -19.93 -7.45
N GLU A 524 -10.41 -19.54 -7.30
CA GLU A 524 -9.69 -19.57 -6.02
C GLU A 524 -10.26 -18.57 -4.99
N CYS A 525 -10.79 -17.44 -5.47
CA CYS A 525 -11.24 -16.33 -4.61
C CYS A 525 -12.76 -16.26 -4.46
N HIS A 526 -13.51 -16.66 -5.49
CA HIS A 526 -14.96 -16.55 -5.56
C HIS A 526 -15.59 -17.88 -5.97
N ALA A 527 -16.76 -18.19 -5.42
CA ALA A 527 -17.53 -19.36 -5.82
C ALA A 527 -17.93 -19.25 -7.30
N PRO A 528 -17.47 -20.16 -8.18
CA PRO A 528 -17.65 -20.05 -9.62
C PRO A 528 -19.03 -20.60 -10.02
N ASN A 529 -20.06 -19.76 -9.94
CA ASN A 529 -21.42 -20.21 -10.18
C ASN A 529 -22.30 -19.16 -10.87
N GLN A 530 -23.50 -19.58 -11.27
CA GLN A 530 -24.41 -18.74 -12.06
C GLN A 530 -24.93 -17.55 -11.26
N THR A 531 -25.21 -17.73 -9.96
CA THR A 531 -25.66 -16.64 -9.08
C THR A 531 -24.60 -15.53 -8.96
N THR A 532 -23.33 -15.88 -8.75
CA THR A 532 -22.23 -14.92 -8.64
C THR A 532 -22.10 -14.09 -9.91
N LEU A 533 -22.12 -14.72 -11.09
CA LEU A 533 -21.96 -14.01 -12.36
C LEU A 533 -23.14 -13.09 -12.68
N ASN A 534 -24.38 -13.50 -12.36
CA ASN A 534 -25.53 -12.61 -12.49
C ASN A 534 -25.44 -11.40 -11.53
N THR A 535 -24.98 -11.61 -10.30
CA THR A 535 -24.76 -10.50 -9.34
C THR A 535 -23.70 -9.51 -9.87
N TRP A 536 -22.63 -10.03 -10.48
CA TRP A 536 -21.61 -9.20 -11.11
C TRP A 536 -22.14 -8.47 -12.34
N LEU A 537 -23.01 -9.09 -13.13
CA LEU A 537 -23.70 -8.45 -14.25
C LEU A 537 -24.54 -7.27 -13.78
N GLU A 538 -25.37 -7.45 -12.76
CA GLU A 538 -26.18 -6.35 -12.18
C GLU A 538 -25.32 -5.19 -11.69
N SER A 539 -24.22 -5.50 -10.99
CA SER A 539 -23.26 -4.48 -10.53
C SER A 539 -22.57 -3.77 -11.68
N THR A 540 -22.29 -4.48 -12.77
CA THR A 540 -21.66 -3.94 -13.99
C THR A 540 -22.60 -2.99 -14.73
N GLU A 541 -23.87 -3.39 -14.91
CA GLU A 541 -24.90 -2.54 -15.52
C GLU A 541 -25.11 -1.25 -14.70
N ALA A 542 -25.17 -1.38 -13.37
CA ALA A 542 -25.27 -0.23 -12.47
C ALA A 542 -24.06 0.70 -12.57
N ALA A 543 -22.85 0.15 -12.64
CA ALA A 543 -21.62 0.92 -12.81
C ALA A 543 -21.59 1.70 -14.13
N LEU A 544 -21.95 1.04 -15.25
CA LEU A 544 -22.05 1.66 -16.57
C LEU A 544 -23.14 2.74 -16.63
N GLY A 545 -24.26 2.54 -15.95
CA GLY A 545 -25.35 3.52 -15.88
C GLY A 545 -25.10 4.72 -14.98
N SER A 546 -24.07 4.66 -14.14
CA SER A 546 -23.78 5.71 -13.16
C SER A 546 -22.38 6.27 -13.36
N CYS A 547 -21.35 5.58 -12.84
CA CYS A 547 -20.01 6.13 -12.72
C CYS A 547 -19.19 6.01 -14.01
N LEU A 548 -19.42 4.96 -14.78
CA LEU A 548 -18.63 4.64 -15.97
C LEU A 548 -19.30 5.08 -17.28
N SER A 549 -20.38 5.86 -17.19
CA SER A 549 -21.00 6.45 -18.36
C SER A 549 -20.08 7.51 -18.96
N ALA A 550 -19.77 7.39 -20.26
CA ALA A 550 -19.00 8.41 -20.96
C ALA A 550 -19.77 9.74 -21.09
N THR A 551 -21.10 9.72 -20.91
CA THR A 551 -21.97 10.89 -21.08
C THR A 551 -23.00 11.05 -19.96
N THR A 552 -23.37 12.29 -19.65
CA THR A 552 -24.44 12.62 -18.70
C THR A 552 -25.72 13.04 -19.43
N GLY A 553 -26.89 12.77 -18.84
CA GLY A 553 -28.12 13.49 -19.17
C GLY A 553 -28.89 13.07 -20.43
N GLY A 554 -29.01 11.77 -20.71
CA GLY A 554 -29.93 11.27 -21.74
C GLY A 554 -31.42 11.61 -21.51
N GLU A 555 -32.20 11.81 -22.57
CA GLU A 555 -33.65 12.05 -22.48
C GLU A 555 -34.43 10.73 -22.46
N GLN A 556 -35.47 10.65 -21.63
CA GLN A 556 -36.45 9.56 -21.72
C GLN A 556 -37.28 9.74 -22.99
N ARG A 557 -37.36 8.69 -23.80
CA ARG A 557 -38.18 8.62 -25.02
C ARG A 557 -39.17 7.48 -24.94
N THR A 558 -40.35 7.74 -25.49
CA THR A 558 -41.37 6.73 -25.78
C THR A 558 -41.82 6.93 -27.21
N GLU A 559 -41.56 5.94 -28.05
CA GLU A 559 -41.94 5.93 -29.45
C GLU A 559 -43.09 4.94 -29.65
N THR A 560 -44.15 5.38 -30.34
CA THR A 560 -45.33 4.54 -30.63
C THR A 560 -45.47 4.36 -32.13
N PHE A 561 -45.45 3.11 -32.57
CA PHE A 561 -45.70 2.70 -33.94
C PHE A 561 -47.09 2.07 -33.99
N ALA A 562 -48.12 2.91 -34.18
CA ALA A 562 -49.51 2.49 -34.21
C ALA A 562 -49.90 1.85 -35.55
N ASP A 563 -50.98 1.05 -35.52
CA ASP A 563 -51.70 0.51 -36.69
C ASP A 563 -50.83 -0.24 -37.72
N GLN A 564 -49.74 -0.85 -37.28
CA GLN A 564 -48.87 -1.64 -38.15
C GLN A 564 -49.63 -2.87 -38.65
N GLN A 565 -49.90 -2.92 -39.94
CA GLN A 565 -50.47 -4.10 -40.59
C GLN A 565 -49.37 -5.10 -40.88
N VAL A 566 -49.57 -6.39 -40.59
CA VAL A 566 -48.63 -7.43 -40.97
C VAL A 566 -49.38 -8.62 -41.57
N ALA A 567 -49.02 -9.01 -42.78
CA ALA A 567 -49.56 -10.20 -43.42
C ALA A 567 -48.96 -11.47 -42.81
N GLN A 568 -49.58 -12.62 -43.08
CA GLN A 568 -49.01 -13.89 -42.67
C GLN A 568 -47.62 -14.08 -43.29
N ASN A 569 -46.63 -14.43 -42.47
CA ASN A 569 -45.21 -14.57 -42.79
C ASN A 569 -44.49 -13.28 -43.23
N GLU A 570 -45.10 -12.10 -43.05
CA GLU A 570 -44.43 -10.83 -43.25
C GLU A 570 -43.66 -10.44 -41.98
N PHE A 571 -42.40 -10.00 -42.12
CA PHE A 571 -41.57 -9.50 -41.03
C PHE A 571 -41.28 -8.01 -41.22
N LYS A 572 -41.52 -7.19 -40.20
CA LYS A 572 -41.21 -5.76 -40.20
C LYS A 572 -40.25 -5.44 -39.07
N THR A 573 -39.33 -4.50 -39.31
CA THR A 573 -38.30 -4.09 -38.34
C THR A 573 -38.33 -2.59 -38.09
N PHE A 574 -38.12 -2.19 -36.84
CA PHE A 574 -38.09 -0.84 -36.31
C PHE A 574 -36.76 -0.58 -35.59
N GLY A 575 -36.33 0.68 -35.55
CA GLY A 575 -35.04 1.09 -34.97
C GLY A 575 -33.94 1.30 -36.03
N PRO A 576 -32.66 1.43 -35.62
CA PRO A 576 -32.17 1.17 -34.26
C PRO A 576 -32.63 2.21 -33.24
N PHE A 577 -32.94 1.74 -32.03
CA PHE A 577 -33.11 2.56 -30.83
C PHE A 577 -31.79 2.59 -30.07
N GLU A 578 -31.14 3.74 -29.99
CA GLU A 578 -29.90 3.91 -29.24
C GLU A 578 -30.22 4.12 -27.76
N VAL A 579 -29.82 3.16 -26.92
CA VAL A 579 -30.12 3.16 -25.49
C VAL A 579 -28.88 3.56 -24.71
N ALA A 580 -29.03 4.49 -23.77
CA ALA A 580 -27.96 4.98 -22.92
C ALA A 580 -27.36 3.88 -22.04
N ALA A 581 -26.11 4.07 -21.64
CA ALA A 581 -25.45 3.20 -20.67
C ALA A 581 -26.30 3.01 -19.41
N GLY A 582 -26.47 1.75 -18.98
CA GLY A 582 -27.27 1.30 -17.83
C GLY A 582 -28.76 1.65 -17.85
N SER A 583 -29.29 2.13 -18.97
CA SER A 583 -30.73 2.39 -19.14
C SER A 583 -31.41 1.22 -19.83
N LYS A 584 -32.65 0.88 -19.43
CA LYS A 584 -33.41 -0.22 -20.05
C LYS A 584 -34.24 0.26 -21.24
N ILE A 585 -34.45 -0.64 -22.21
CA ILE A 585 -35.51 -0.54 -23.21
C ILE A 585 -36.69 -1.44 -22.84
N GLU A 586 -37.88 -0.87 -22.79
CA GLU A 586 -39.14 -1.60 -22.64
C GLU A 586 -39.89 -1.59 -23.96
N VAL A 587 -40.19 -2.78 -24.48
CA VAL A 587 -40.95 -2.93 -25.73
C VAL A 587 -42.23 -3.68 -25.43
N ARG A 588 -43.37 -3.05 -25.72
CA ARG A 588 -44.70 -3.65 -25.57
C ARG A 588 -45.43 -3.59 -26.90
N MET A 589 -46.18 -4.64 -27.23
CA MET A 589 -47.01 -4.74 -28.41
C MET A 589 -48.46 -5.04 -28.00
N THR A 590 -49.41 -4.41 -28.68
CA THR A 590 -50.86 -4.68 -28.56
C THR A 590 -51.49 -4.71 -29.95
N GLY A 591 -52.67 -5.30 -30.14
CA GLY A 591 -53.35 -5.27 -31.45
C GLY A 591 -54.35 -6.39 -31.68
N THR A 592 -54.46 -6.86 -32.92
CA THR A 592 -55.40 -7.93 -33.33
C THR A 592 -54.70 -9.00 -34.18
N GLY A 593 -55.28 -10.20 -34.24
CA GLY A 593 -54.65 -11.35 -34.89
C GLY A 593 -53.52 -11.94 -34.04
N ASP A 594 -52.54 -12.55 -34.69
CA ASP A 594 -51.38 -13.20 -34.05
C ASP A 594 -50.03 -12.73 -34.65
N PRO A 595 -49.70 -11.43 -34.55
CA PRO A 595 -48.34 -10.97 -34.76
C PRO A 595 -47.46 -11.31 -33.54
N ASP A 596 -46.25 -11.81 -33.79
CA ASP A 596 -45.21 -12.11 -32.80
C ASP A 596 -44.19 -10.97 -32.73
N LEU A 597 -43.77 -10.59 -31.52
CA LEU A 597 -42.76 -9.59 -31.19
C LEU A 597 -41.36 -10.21 -31.10
N TYR A 598 -40.39 -9.52 -31.69
CA TYR A 598 -38.97 -9.86 -31.67
C TYR A 598 -38.17 -8.64 -31.25
N VAL A 599 -37.17 -8.80 -30.38
CA VAL A 599 -36.23 -7.72 -30.05
C VAL A 599 -34.81 -8.24 -30.10
N LYS A 600 -33.90 -7.48 -30.73
CA LYS A 600 -32.47 -7.82 -30.84
C LYS A 600 -31.58 -6.63 -30.48
N ARG A 601 -30.56 -6.88 -29.68
CA ARG A 601 -29.44 -5.98 -29.35
C ARG A 601 -28.31 -6.11 -30.37
N ASN A 602 -27.70 -4.98 -30.73
CA ASN A 602 -26.49 -4.81 -31.55
C ASN A 602 -26.50 -5.49 -32.93
N ALA A 603 -27.67 -5.95 -33.40
CA ALA A 603 -27.90 -6.49 -34.72
C ALA A 603 -29.37 -6.31 -35.13
N VAL A 604 -29.60 -6.20 -36.45
CA VAL A 604 -30.95 -6.18 -37.01
C VAL A 604 -31.67 -7.48 -36.67
N THR A 605 -32.89 -7.39 -36.14
CA THR A 605 -33.69 -8.56 -35.78
C THR A 605 -34.32 -9.22 -37.01
N THR A 606 -34.43 -10.55 -36.96
CA THR A 606 -35.16 -11.39 -37.94
C THR A 606 -35.89 -12.50 -37.20
N ALA A 607 -36.75 -13.26 -37.90
CA ALA A 607 -37.42 -14.43 -37.33
C ALA A 607 -36.46 -15.51 -36.77
N ALA A 608 -35.18 -15.50 -37.19
CA ALA A 608 -34.14 -16.40 -36.70
C ALA A 608 -33.10 -15.72 -35.78
N VAL A 609 -33.14 -14.39 -35.65
CA VAL A 609 -32.13 -13.58 -34.93
C VAL A 609 -32.84 -12.63 -33.98
N TYR A 610 -32.98 -13.04 -32.72
CA TYR A 610 -33.64 -12.29 -31.65
C TYR A 610 -33.05 -12.66 -30.28
N ASP A 611 -33.10 -11.71 -29.35
CA ASP A 611 -32.77 -11.92 -27.94
C ASP A 611 -34.04 -12.12 -27.10
N CYS A 612 -35.17 -11.53 -27.53
CA CYS A 612 -36.47 -11.69 -26.90
C CYS A 612 -37.55 -12.05 -27.92
N ARG A 613 -38.34 -13.08 -27.60
CA ARG A 613 -39.61 -13.46 -28.22
C ARG A 613 -40.48 -14.07 -27.11
N PRO A 614 -41.63 -13.48 -26.73
CA PRO A 614 -42.40 -13.93 -25.57
C PRO A 614 -43.12 -15.28 -25.72
N TYR A 615 -43.30 -15.79 -26.95
CA TYR A 615 -44.00 -17.05 -27.26
C TYR A 615 -45.45 -17.06 -26.73
N VAL A 616 -46.16 -15.94 -26.80
CA VAL A 616 -47.55 -15.81 -26.35
C VAL A 616 -48.47 -15.81 -27.57
N SER A 617 -49.62 -16.49 -27.47
CA SER A 617 -50.62 -16.42 -28.55
C SER A 617 -51.33 -15.06 -28.55
N GLY A 618 -51.39 -14.41 -29.71
CA GLY A 618 -52.11 -13.18 -29.97
C GLY A 618 -51.23 -11.92 -29.95
N ALA A 619 -51.78 -10.80 -30.40
CA ALA A 619 -51.06 -9.54 -30.60
C ALA A 619 -50.60 -8.77 -29.32
N SER A 620 -50.77 -9.35 -28.13
CA SER A 620 -50.40 -8.70 -26.86
C SER A 620 -49.17 -9.36 -26.26
N GLU A 621 -48.00 -8.86 -26.63
CA GLU A 621 -46.71 -9.39 -26.19
C GLU A 621 -45.83 -8.29 -25.60
N ASP A 622 -44.94 -8.67 -24.67
CA ASP A 622 -43.99 -7.73 -24.08
C ASP A 622 -42.59 -8.32 -23.97
N CYS A 623 -41.59 -7.51 -24.30
CA CYS A 623 -40.19 -7.77 -24.07
C CYS A 623 -39.69 -6.86 -22.95
N THR A 624 -40.20 -7.13 -21.74
CA THR A 624 -39.81 -6.41 -20.50
C THR A 624 -39.22 -7.33 -19.42
N SER A 625 -39.16 -8.64 -19.68
CA SER A 625 -38.74 -9.64 -18.69
C SER A 625 -37.25 -9.61 -18.35
N SER A 626 -36.89 -10.13 -17.17
CA SER A 626 -35.50 -10.25 -16.70
C SER A 626 -34.62 -11.21 -17.52
N ARG A 627 -35.19 -12.02 -18.41
CA ARG A 627 -34.41 -12.90 -19.31
C ARG A 627 -33.90 -12.17 -20.56
N PHE A 628 -34.47 -11.02 -20.88
CA PHE A 628 -34.03 -10.16 -21.98
C PHE A 628 -33.05 -9.12 -21.42
N HIS A 629 -31.80 -9.15 -21.90
CA HIS A 629 -30.84 -8.12 -21.53
C HIS A 629 -31.20 -6.81 -22.27
N ALA A 630 -31.94 -5.95 -21.59
CA ALA A 630 -32.52 -4.70 -22.13
C ALA A 630 -31.66 -3.44 -21.89
N SER A 631 -30.56 -3.55 -21.14
CA SER A 631 -29.79 -2.41 -20.65
C SER A 631 -28.72 -1.90 -21.64
N GLY A 632 -28.71 -0.62 -22.02
CA GLY A 632 -27.62 -0.05 -22.84
C GLY A 632 -26.25 0.01 -22.12
N PRO A 633 -25.16 0.41 -22.80
CA PRO A 633 -25.16 1.14 -24.06
C PRO A 633 -25.22 0.21 -25.26
N ALA A 634 -26.32 0.26 -26.03
CA ALA A 634 -26.50 -0.60 -27.18
C ALA A 634 -27.52 -0.06 -28.17
N LYS A 635 -27.48 -0.58 -29.39
CA LYS A 635 -28.55 -0.37 -30.38
C LYS A 635 -29.53 -1.53 -30.31
N PHE A 636 -30.82 -1.23 -30.26
CA PHE A 636 -31.87 -2.26 -30.27
C PHE A 636 -32.72 -2.16 -31.53
N TRP A 637 -33.06 -3.29 -32.11
CA TRP A 637 -34.01 -3.42 -33.20
C TRP A 637 -35.22 -4.20 -32.71
N VAL A 638 -36.40 -3.69 -33.01
CA VAL A 638 -37.68 -4.32 -32.70
C VAL A 638 -38.25 -4.87 -33.99
N GLY A 639 -38.84 -6.06 -33.97
CA GLY A 639 -39.41 -6.71 -35.12
C GLY A 639 -40.79 -7.27 -34.80
N ILE A 640 -41.66 -7.32 -35.81
CA ILE A 640 -42.93 -8.04 -35.73
C ILE A 640 -43.03 -9.03 -36.89
N ASN A 641 -43.53 -10.23 -36.62
CA ASN A 641 -43.78 -11.27 -37.61
C ASN A 641 -45.25 -11.68 -37.58
N GLY A 642 -45.96 -11.66 -38.70
CA GLY A 642 -47.34 -12.14 -38.74
C GLY A 642 -47.39 -13.68 -38.72
N TYR A 643 -47.55 -14.32 -37.56
CA TYR A 643 -47.84 -15.77 -37.52
C TYR A 643 -49.20 -16.05 -38.20
N THR A 644 -50.16 -15.17 -37.93
CA THR A 644 -51.32 -14.92 -38.79
C THR A 644 -51.39 -13.43 -39.13
N ALA A 645 -52.18 -13.08 -40.15
CA ALA A 645 -52.37 -11.67 -40.49
C ALA A 645 -53.01 -10.91 -39.33
N GLY A 646 -52.51 -9.72 -39.03
CA GLY A 646 -52.92 -8.97 -37.85
C GLY A 646 -52.50 -7.51 -37.88
N THR A 647 -52.86 -6.81 -36.81
CA THR A 647 -52.48 -5.42 -36.56
C THR A 647 -51.68 -5.33 -35.28
N ALA A 648 -50.68 -4.44 -35.24
CA ALA A 648 -49.84 -4.22 -34.08
C ALA A 648 -49.65 -2.72 -33.80
N THR A 649 -49.75 -2.34 -32.53
CA THR A 649 -49.28 -1.07 -31.98
C THR A 649 -48.12 -1.37 -31.06
N ILE A 650 -46.94 -0.88 -31.41
CA ILE A 650 -45.69 -1.11 -30.68
C ILE A 650 -45.35 0.15 -29.90
N VAL A 651 -45.07 0.00 -28.61
CA VAL A 651 -44.60 1.07 -27.73
C VAL A 651 -43.19 0.73 -27.26
N VAL A 652 -42.23 1.57 -27.62
CA VAL A 652 -40.81 1.43 -27.26
C VAL A 652 -40.44 2.55 -26.30
N SER A 653 -40.12 2.23 -25.05
CA SER A 653 -39.69 3.22 -24.04
C SER A 653 -38.24 2.99 -23.65
N TYR A 654 -37.40 4.02 -23.74
CA TYR A 654 -35.96 3.95 -23.46
C TYR A 654 -35.38 5.32 -23.14
N LYS A 655 -34.13 5.37 -22.67
CA LYS A 655 -33.39 6.62 -22.50
C LYS A 655 -32.31 6.73 -23.58
N THR A 656 -32.22 7.85 -24.29
CA THR A 656 -31.17 8.08 -25.31
C THR A 656 -29.82 8.35 -24.65
N PRO A 657 -28.67 8.03 -25.27
CA PRO A 657 -27.37 8.48 -24.80
C PRO A 657 -27.33 10.00 -24.59
N GLY A 658 -26.61 10.46 -23.56
CA GLY A 658 -26.33 11.88 -23.39
C GLY A 658 -25.31 12.36 -24.43
N THR A 659 -25.21 13.66 -24.65
CA THR A 659 -24.20 14.27 -25.53
C THR A 659 -23.07 14.94 -24.76
N THR A 660 -23.24 15.16 -23.45
CA THR A 660 -22.26 15.85 -22.60
C THR A 660 -21.30 14.85 -21.98
N VAL A 661 -20.01 14.96 -22.27
CA VAL A 661 -18.98 14.10 -21.68
C VAL A 661 -18.87 14.35 -20.18
N GLN A 662 -18.82 13.28 -19.38
CA GLN A 662 -18.69 13.39 -17.94
C GLN A 662 -17.26 13.86 -17.55
N PRO A 663 -17.10 14.87 -16.67
CA PRO A 663 -15.78 15.25 -16.17
C PRO A 663 -15.09 14.11 -15.41
N ALA A 664 -13.79 13.93 -15.61
CA ALA A 664 -13.03 12.85 -14.96
C ALA A 664 -13.11 12.89 -13.42
N ALA A 665 -13.10 14.08 -12.82
CA ALA A 665 -13.28 14.25 -11.38
C ALA A 665 -14.64 13.71 -10.89
N ALA A 666 -15.71 13.87 -11.67
CA ALA A 666 -17.03 13.34 -11.33
C ALA A 666 -17.10 11.82 -11.48
N VAL A 667 -16.37 11.24 -12.44
CA VAL A 667 -16.20 9.79 -12.57
C VAL A 667 -15.53 9.23 -11.31
N VAL A 668 -14.36 9.80 -10.93
CA VAL A 668 -13.60 9.35 -9.76
C VAL A 668 -14.43 9.48 -8.47
N ASP A 669 -15.13 10.60 -8.29
CA ASP A 669 -15.99 10.82 -7.13
C ASP A 669 -17.14 9.81 -7.06
N CYS A 670 -17.78 9.50 -8.21
CA CYS A 670 -18.83 8.49 -8.27
C CYS A 670 -18.36 7.10 -7.86
N LEU A 671 -17.11 6.74 -8.17
CA LEU A 671 -16.50 5.44 -7.83
C LEU A 671 -16.29 5.25 -6.32
N ARG A 672 -16.45 6.29 -5.52
CA ARG A 672 -16.47 6.19 -4.06
C ARG A 672 -17.76 5.52 -3.58
N LEU A 673 -17.68 4.91 -2.40
CA LEU A 673 -18.86 4.40 -1.70
C LEU A 673 -19.90 5.51 -1.52
N GLU A 674 -19.44 6.69 -1.12
CA GLU A 674 -20.21 7.92 -1.02
C GLU A 674 -19.59 9.02 -1.89
N PRO A 675 -20.20 9.31 -3.06
CA PRO A 675 -19.84 10.45 -3.87
C PRO A 675 -20.05 11.77 -3.10
N GLY A 676 -19.17 12.74 -3.31
CA GLY A 676 -19.14 14.03 -2.60
C GLY A 676 -18.26 14.04 -1.34
N HIS A 677 -17.74 12.88 -0.93
CA HIS A 677 -16.85 12.74 0.23
C HIS A 677 -15.47 12.26 -0.21
N PRO A 678 -14.45 13.14 -0.31
CA PRO A 678 -13.10 12.78 -0.77
C PRO A 678 -12.41 11.68 0.05
N ASP A 679 -12.77 11.54 1.32
CA ASP A 679 -12.23 10.51 2.22
C ASP A 679 -12.99 9.19 2.15
N SER A 680 -14.14 9.16 1.46
CA SER A 680 -14.91 7.92 1.27
C SER A 680 -14.08 6.91 0.48
N PRO A 681 -14.01 5.64 0.91
CA PRO A 681 -13.27 4.61 0.19
C PRO A 681 -13.90 4.34 -1.18
N PHE A 682 -13.08 3.87 -2.12
CA PHE A 682 -13.58 3.33 -3.39
C PHE A 682 -14.34 2.02 -3.18
N ALA A 683 -15.33 1.75 -4.03
CA ALA A 683 -16.23 0.61 -3.86
C ALA A 683 -16.26 -0.30 -5.11
N VAL A 684 -16.03 -1.59 -4.90
CA VAL A 684 -16.11 -2.61 -5.98
C VAL A 684 -17.52 -2.69 -6.58
N SER A 685 -18.55 -2.42 -5.77
CA SER A 685 -19.95 -2.34 -6.22
C SER A 685 -20.20 -1.20 -7.22
N LYS A 686 -19.29 -0.23 -7.35
CA LYS A 686 -19.34 0.85 -8.35
C LYS A 686 -18.64 0.50 -9.67
N LEU A 687 -18.16 -0.75 -9.80
CA LEU A 687 -17.40 -1.22 -10.97
C LEU A 687 -17.95 -2.52 -11.56
N GLY A 688 -18.46 -3.43 -10.73
CA GLY A 688 -18.80 -4.78 -11.20
C GLY A 688 -17.57 -5.46 -11.81
N ILE A 689 -17.70 -6.05 -13.00
CA ILE A 689 -16.60 -6.74 -13.68
C ILE A 689 -15.44 -5.80 -14.07
N TYR A 690 -15.68 -4.49 -14.19
CA TYR A 690 -14.63 -3.50 -14.47
C TYR A 690 -13.63 -3.33 -13.31
N SER A 691 -13.86 -3.96 -12.16
CA SER A 691 -12.81 -4.09 -11.15
C SER A 691 -11.59 -4.85 -11.68
N ALA A 692 -11.79 -5.75 -12.65
CA ALA A 692 -10.73 -6.52 -13.30
C ALA A 692 -9.94 -5.73 -14.37
N SER A 693 -10.37 -4.51 -14.69
CA SER A 693 -9.66 -3.57 -15.57
C SER A 693 -9.14 -2.33 -14.85
N ALA A 694 -9.23 -2.27 -13.51
CA ALA A 694 -8.77 -1.14 -12.72
C ALA A 694 -7.28 -0.77 -12.97
N HIS A 695 -6.46 -1.74 -13.39
CA HIS A 695 -5.06 -1.56 -13.78
C HIS A 695 -4.85 -1.13 -15.24
N LEU A 696 -5.90 -1.05 -16.07
CA LEU A 696 -5.79 -0.67 -17.48
C LEU A 696 -5.78 0.85 -17.65
N GLY A 697 -5.28 1.29 -18.81
CA GLY A 697 -4.93 2.69 -19.08
C GLY A 697 -6.07 3.68 -18.91
N TRP A 698 -7.32 3.31 -19.23
CA TRP A 698 -8.47 4.20 -19.10
C TRP A 698 -8.65 4.76 -17.67
N PHE A 699 -8.50 3.90 -16.65
CA PHE A 699 -8.60 4.36 -15.26
C PHE A 699 -7.41 5.24 -14.91
N GLN A 700 -6.19 4.87 -15.32
CA GLN A 700 -5.01 5.68 -15.06
C GLN A 700 -5.14 7.10 -15.65
N ASP A 701 -5.60 7.20 -16.90
CA ASP A 701 -5.83 8.46 -17.60
C ASP A 701 -6.97 9.26 -16.94
N THR A 702 -8.04 8.59 -16.51
CA THR A 702 -9.16 9.22 -15.79
C THR A 702 -8.68 9.84 -14.47
N PHE A 703 -7.85 9.14 -13.69
CA PHE A 703 -7.31 9.69 -12.45
C PHE A 703 -6.32 10.84 -12.72
N ARG A 704 -5.46 10.75 -13.74
CA ARG A 704 -4.60 11.87 -14.15
C ARG A 704 -5.40 13.11 -14.53
N ALA A 705 -6.47 12.93 -15.30
CA ALA A 705 -7.36 14.02 -15.70
C ALA A 705 -8.22 14.57 -14.54
N ALA A 706 -8.54 13.74 -13.54
CA ALA A 706 -9.27 14.16 -12.35
C ALA A 706 -8.42 14.99 -11.38
N PHE A 707 -7.11 14.76 -11.34
CA PHE A 707 -6.18 15.44 -10.43
C PHE A 707 -5.00 16.09 -11.19
N PRO A 708 -5.25 17.09 -12.04
CA PRO A 708 -4.18 17.77 -12.76
C PRO A 708 -3.31 18.56 -11.80
N GLU A 709 -2.00 18.53 -12.04
CA GLU A 709 -1.00 19.24 -11.24
C GLU A 709 -1.26 20.76 -11.27
N GLY A 710 -1.12 21.41 -10.11
CA GLY A 710 -1.28 22.85 -9.96
C GLY A 710 -2.74 23.31 -9.84
N GLN A 711 -3.72 22.42 -9.96
CA GLN A 711 -5.12 22.72 -9.64
C GLN A 711 -5.40 22.48 -8.15
N GLY A 712 -5.77 23.52 -7.41
CA GLY A 712 -6.05 23.40 -5.98
C GLY A 712 -4.81 22.98 -5.19
N THR A 713 -4.91 21.91 -4.40
CA THR A 713 -3.81 21.32 -3.62
C THR A 713 -3.09 20.19 -4.36
N ASN A 714 -3.39 19.97 -5.65
CA ASN A 714 -2.81 18.87 -6.41
C ASN A 714 -1.33 19.12 -6.73
N THR A 715 -0.49 18.16 -6.35
CA THR A 715 0.91 18.01 -6.76
C THR A 715 1.03 17.05 -7.94
N ALA A 716 2.24 16.92 -8.50
CA ALA A 716 2.54 15.94 -9.55
C ALA A 716 2.15 14.49 -9.17
N ASP A 717 2.14 14.16 -7.87
CA ASP A 717 1.86 12.81 -7.35
C ASP A 717 0.43 12.62 -6.85
N THR A 718 -0.41 13.67 -6.81
CA THR A 718 -1.78 13.55 -6.27
C THR A 718 -2.62 12.53 -7.04
N TRP A 719 -2.54 12.52 -8.37
CA TRP A 719 -3.26 11.52 -9.17
C TRP A 719 -2.80 10.09 -8.84
N ALA A 720 -1.49 9.89 -8.61
CA ALA A 720 -0.88 8.60 -8.34
C ALA A 720 -1.32 8.06 -6.97
N LEU A 721 -1.39 8.95 -5.98
CA LEU A 721 -1.94 8.67 -4.65
C LEU A 721 -3.39 8.18 -4.74
N GLN A 722 -4.25 8.95 -5.42
CA GLN A 722 -5.67 8.62 -5.55
C GLN A 722 -5.90 7.34 -6.37
N TYR A 723 -5.12 7.14 -7.43
CA TYR A 723 -5.17 5.92 -8.24
C TYR A 723 -4.69 4.70 -7.47
N GLY A 724 -3.63 4.83 -6.64
CA GLY A 724 -3.14 3.78 -5.75
C GLY A 724 -4.19 3.38 -4.72
N MET A 725 -4.89 4.34 -4.10
CA MET A 725 -6.01 4.08 -3.19
C MET A 725 -7.13 3.29 -3.88
N PHE A 726 -7.49 3.69 -5.10
CA PHE A 726 -8.46 2.99 -5.93
C PHE A 726 -8.03 1.56 -6.22
N LYS A 727 -6.85 1.35 -6.79
CA LYS A 727 -6.31 0.02 -7.13
C LYS A 727 -6.22 -0.90 -5.92
N ASN A 728 -5.62 -0.44 -4.82
CA ASN A 728 -5.46 -1.23 -3.60
C ASN A 728 -6.81 -1.74 -3.11
N ARG A 729 -7.86 -0.91 -3.23
CA ARG A 729 -9.20 -1.27 -2.79
C ARG A 729 -9.95 -2.18 -3.75
N VAL A 730 -9.95 -1.88 -5.05
CA VAL A 730 -10.91 -2.48 -6.00
C VAL A 730 -10.29 -3.40 -7.05
N ALA A 731 -8.99 -3.28 -7.33
CA ALA A 731 -8.40 -4.00 -8.45
C ALA A 731 -8.41 -5.52 -8.22
N MET A 732 -8.83 -6.24 -9.25
CA MET A 732 -8.88 -7.70 -9.32
C MET A 732 -8.09 -8.21 -10.54
N PRO A 733 -7.66 -9.48 -10.57
CA PRO A 733 -7.57 -10.40 -9.42
C PRO A 733 -6.57 -9.90 -8.35
N LYS A 734 -6.69 -10.37 -7.11
CA LYS A 734 -5.71 -10.12 -6.03
C LYS A 734 -4.55 -11.12 -6.13
N GLY A 735 -3.49 -10.89 -5.37
CA GLY A 735 -2.32 -11.76 -5.30
C GLY A 735 -1.43 -11.68 -6.54
N ASN A 736 -0.62 -12.72 -6.72
CA ASN A 736 0.28 -12.88 -7.86
C ASN A 736 -0.41 -13.48 -9.11
N HIS A 737 -1.72 -13.27 -9.27
CA HIS A 737 -2.42 -13.71 -10.48
C HIS A 737 -2.09 -12.79 -11.66
N PRO A 738 -1.90 -13.34 -12.88
CA PRO A 738 -1.75 -12.54 -14.07
C PRO A 738 -2.92 -11.56 -14.22
N ARG A 739 -2.60 -10.29 -14.44
CA ARG A 739 -3.58 -9.26 -14.75
C ARG A 739 -4.03 -9.41 -16.19
N PHE A 740 -5.31 -9.17 -16.46
CA PHE A 740 -5.83 -9.25 -17.84
C PHE A 740 -5.23 -8.13 -18.70
N SER A 741 -4.82 -8.49 -19.92
CA SER A 741 -4.57 -7.51 -20.97
C SER A 741 -5.87 -6.82 -21.38
N GLN A 742 -5.76 -5.69 -22.10
CA GLN A 742 -6.95 -5.02 -22.66
C GLN A 742 -7.77 -5.96 -23.54
N ALA A 743 -7.11 -6.75 -24.41
CA ALA A 743 -7.80 -7.67 -25.31
C ALA A 743 -8.55 -8.80 -24.58
N GLU A 744 -7.97 -9.36 -23.53
CA GLU A 744 -8.64 -10.37 -22.69
C GLU A 744 -9.83 -9.76 -21.94
N PHE A 745 -9.66 -8.55 -21.39
CA PHE A 745 -10.74 -7.86 -20.69
C PHE A 745 -11.86 -7.45 -21.65
N ASP A 746 -11.56 -7.05 -22.89
CA ASP A 746 -12.57 -6.70 -23.89
C ASP A 746 -13.51 -7.88 -24.20
N ILE A 747 -12.97 -9.11 -24.25
CA ILE A 747 -13.78 -10.34 -24.42
C ILE A 747 -14.73 -10.54 -23.23
N ILE A 748 -14.22 -10.38 -22.01
CA ILE A 748 -15.04 -10.50 -20.79
C ILE A 748 -16.12 -9.39 -20.77
N ALA A 749 -15.71 -8.15 -20.97
CA ALA A 749 -16.60 -7.00 -20.93
C ALA A 749 -17.70 -7.10 -21.99
N GLU A 750 -17.39 -7.57 -23.20
CA GLU A 750 -18.40 -7.83 -24.24
C GLU A 750 -19.37 -8.94 -23.83
N TRP A 751 -18.89 -10.03 -23.20
CA TRP A 751 -19.77 -11.11 -22.73
C TRP A 751 -20.76 -10.62 -21.66
N PHE A 752 -20.29 -9.78 -20.73
CA PHE A 752 -21.15 -9.11 -19.74
C PHE A 752 -22.10 -8.11 -20.41
N ASP A 753 -21.65 -7.31 -21.37
CA ASP A 753 -22.48 -6.34 -22.11
C ASP A 753 -23.60 -7.00 -22.94
N ARG A 754 -23.46 -8.29 -23.25
CA ARG A 754 -24.51 -9.11 -23.91
C ARG A 754 -25.40 -9.87 -22.93
N GLY A 755 -25.23 -9.70 -21.63
CA GLY A 755 -26.06 -10.36 -20.61
C GLY A 755 -25.70 -11.83 -20.40
N LEU A 756 -24.41 -12.17 -20.53
CA LEU A 756 -23.87 -13.51 -20.28
C LEU A 756 -24.54 -14.61 -21.13
N PRO A 757 -24.59 -14.48 -22.48
CA PRO A 757 -25.16 -15.53 -23.32
C PRO A 757 -24.42 -16.86 -23.10
N MET A 758 -25.14 -17.98 -23.22
CA MET A 758 -24.60 -19.33 -23.00
C MET A 758 -24.08 -19.62 -21.58
N LEU A 759 -24.47 -18.83 -20.56
CA LEU A 759 -24.05 -19.01 -19.17
C LEU A 759 -24.26 -20.45 -18.66
N THR A 760 -25.46 -21.01 -18.83
CA THR A 760 -25.80 -22.37 -18.37
C THR A 760 -25.06 -23.49 -19.14
N THR A 761 -24.54 -23.17 -20.32
CA THR A 761 -23.76 -24.09 -21.16
C THR A 761 -22.33 -24.24 -20.65
N TYR A 762 -21.74 -23.18 -20.11
CA TYR A 762 -20.32 -23.17 -19.73
C TYR A 762 -20.08 -23.11 -18.22
N ILE A 763 -21.06 -22.68 -17.43
CA ILE A 763 -20.97 -22.57 -15.97
C ILE A 763 -21.87 -23.63 -15.30
N ALA A 764 -21.33 -24.30 -14.29
CA ALA A 764 -22.09 -25.28 -13.51
C ALA A 764 -23.30 -24.62 -12.81
N PRO A 765 -24.45 -25.30 -12.71
CA PRO A 765 -25.60 -24.78 -11.95
C PRO A 765 -25.26 -24.65 -10.47
N ASP A 766 -26.02 -23.80 -9.77
CA ASP A 766 -25.92 -23.62 -8.33
C ASP A 766 -26.36 -24.89 -7.59
N THR A 767 -25.46 -25.85 -7.42
CA THR A 767 -25.68 -26.97 -6.52
C THR A 767 -25.28 -26.51 -5.12
N GLY A 768 -26.17 -25.76 -4.47
CA GLY A 768 -26.05 -25.55 -3.03
C GLY A 768 -25.97 -26.90 -2.31
N PRO A 769 -25.45 -26.94 -1.07
CA PRO A 769 -25.43 -28.19 -0.31
C PRO A 769 -26.84 -28.77 -0.22
N THR A 770 -27.05 -29.96 -0.79
CA THR A 770 -28.34 -30.67 -0.78
C THR A 770 -28.74 -31.14 0.63
N SER A 771 -27.78 -31.13 1.56
CA SER A 771 -27.97 -31.26 3.00
C SER A 771 -27.12 -30.23 3.74
N CYS A 772 -27.75 -29.42 4.59
CA CYS A 772 -27.04 -28.62 5.58
C CYS A 772 -26.86 -29.46 6.85
N THR A 773 -25.69 -30.05 7.04
CA THR A 773 -25.31 -30.65 8.33
C THR A 773 -24.77 -29.54 9.22
N THR A 774 -25.59 -29.01 10.12
CA THR A 774 -25.10 -28.09 11.15
C THR A 774 -24.11 -28.83 12.03
N SER A 775 -22.84 -28.46 11.96
CA SER A 775 -21.80 -28.98 12.86
C SER A 775 -21.08 -27.82 13.52
N ILE A 776 -20.72 -28.00 14.77
CA ILE A 776 -19.82 -27.09 15.48
C ILE A 776 -18.52 -27.85 15.68
N GLY A 777 -17.39 -27.28 15.27
CA GLY A 777 -16.08 -27.89 15.52
C GLY A 777 -15.86 -28.05 17.03
N ALA A 778 -15.14 -29.09 17.46
CA ALA A 778 -14.91 -29.35 18.89
C ALA A 778 -14.27 -28.16 19.62
N GLN A 779 -13.44 -27.37 18.93
CA GLN A 779 -12.86 -26.13 19.43
C GLN A 779 -13.91 -25.05 19.67
N VAL A 780 -14.86 -24.88 18.74
CA VAL A 780 -15.99 -23.95 18.88
C VAL A 780 -16.95 -24.41 19.98
N ALA A 781 -17.21 -25.72 20.09
CA ALA A 781 -17.99 -26.30 21.18
C ALA A 781 -17.34 -26.03 22.54
N THR A 782 -16.03 -26.25 22.64
CA THR A 782 -15.25 -26.01 23.86
C THR A 782 -15.26 -24.53 24.19
N HIS A 783 -15.01 -23.65 23.21
CA HIS A 783 -15.05 -22.20 23.40
C HIS A 783 -16.44 -21.73 23.83
N ALA A 784 -17.52 -22.20 23.19
CA ALA A 784 -18.89 -21.89 23.58
C ALA A 784 -19.20 -22.34 25.02
N THR A 785 -18.71 -23.52 25.42
CA THR A 785 -18.84 -24.04 26.78
C THR A 785 -18.08 -23.18 27.78
N THR A 786 -16.84 -22.79 27.47
CA THR A 786 -16.05 -21.86 28.30
C THR A 786 -16.73 -20.49 28.38
N MET A 787 -17.21 -19.95 27.27
CA MET A 787 -17.91 -18.66 27.21
C MET A 787 -19.22 -18.66 28.02
N SER A 788 -19.88 -19.81 28.18
CA SER A 788 -21.06 -19.93 29.04
C SER A 788 -20.77 -19.69 30.53
N THR A 789 -19.53 -19.93 30.96
CA THR A 789 -19.11 -19.82 32.37
C THR A 789 -18.15 -18.67 32.65
N GLN A 790 -17.43 -18.20 31.65
CA GLN A 790 -16.37 -17.20 31.78
C GLN A 790 -16.47 -16.07 30.76
N GLY A 791 -17.36 -16.20 29.78
CA GLY A 791 -17.55 -15.19 28.75
C GLY A 791 -18.21 -13.93 29.27
N TRP A 792 -18.16 -12.87 28.47
CA TRP A 792 -18.74 -11.56 28.79
C TRP A 792 -20.18 -11.64 29.31
N GLY A 793 -21.02 -12.53 28.79
CA GLY A 793 -22.36 -12.74 29.32
C GLY A 793 -22.39 -13.14 30.81
N ARG A 794 -21.49 -14.02 31.24
CA ARG A 794 -21.38 -14.45 32.64
C ARG A 794 -20.65 -13.42 33.50
N VAL A 795 -19.62 -12.77 32.97
CA VAL A 795 -18.89 -11.68 33.64
C VAL A 795 -19.82 -10.48 33.88
N ASN A 796 -20.55 -10.03 32.86
CA ASN A 796 -21.50 -8.92 32.97
C ASN A 796 -22.64 -9.26 33.94
N LYS A 797 -23.15 -10.50 33.90
CA LYS A 797 -24.17 -10.97 34.85
C LYS A 797 -23.66 -10.99 36.29
N ASN A 798 -22.43 -11.47 36.53
CA ASN A 798 -21.82 -11.47 37.86
C ASN A 798 -21.51 -10.04 38.36
N ALA A 799 -21.17 -9.12 37.45
CA ALA A 799 -20.90 -7.72 37.73
C ALA A 799 -22.19 -6.87 37.88
N GLY A 800 -23.37 -7.47 37.74
CA GLY A 800 -24.65 -6.74 37.79
C GLY A 800 -24.80 -5.71 36.67
N MET A 801 -24.02 -5.83 35.59
CA MET A 801 -24.09 -4.92 34.44
C MET A 801 -25.35 -5.23 33.64
N ALA A 802 -26.28 -4.27 33.61
CA ALA A 802 -27.37 -4.31 32.65
C ALA A 802 -26.82 -4.20 31.23
N MET A 803 -27.35 -5.02 30.32
CA MET A 803 -27.02 -4.92 28.89
C MET A 803 -27.37 -3.51 28.40
N PHE A 804 -26.53 -2.94 27.53
CA PHE A 804 -26.69 -1.57 27.02
C PHE A 804 -28.11 -1.35 26.47
N GLY A 805 -28.76 -0.27 26.91
CA GLY A 805 -30.11 0.12 26.52
C GLY A 805 -31.23 -0.80 27.01
N CYS A 806 -30.97 -1.68 27.98
CA CYS A 806 -32.01 -2.48 28.66
C CYS A 806 -32.52 -1.84 29.95
N GLY A 807 -31.85 -0.81 30.47
CA GLY A 807 -32.22 -0.20 31.76
C GLY A 807 -32.24 -1.23 32.89
N ALA A 808 -33.33 -1.27 33.66
CA ALA A 808 -33.55 -2.26 34.72
C ALA A 808 -34.18 -3.58 34.24
N ALA A 809 -34.37 -3.75 32.92
CA ALA A 809 -35.04 -4.93 32.39
C ALA A 809 -34.18 -6.19 32.55
N THR A 810 -34.77 -7.24 33.13
CA THR A 810 -34.13 -8.55 33.34
C THR A 810 -34.45 -9.55 32.21
N ASP A 811 -35.37 -9.19 31.30
CA ASP A 811 -35.68 -9.97 30.09
C ASP A 811 -34.98 -9.34 28.87
N PRO A 812 -34.06 -10.05 28.20
CA PRO A 812 -33.39 -9.57 27.00
C PRO A 812 -34.34 -9.14 25.87
N ARG A 813 -35.58 -9.66 25.84
CA ARG A 813 -36.60 -9.27 24.84
C ARG A 813 -37.11 -7.83 25.01
N LEU A 814 -36.92 -7.24 26.19
CA LEU A 814 -37.35 -5.88 26.52
C LEU A 814 -36.22 -4.85 26.35
N CYS A 815 -35.01 -5.32 26.01
CA CYS A 815 -33.86 -4.48 25.72
C CYS A 815 -34.09 -3.57 24.50
N LEU A 816 -33.49 -2.39 24.52
CA LEU A 816 -33.48 -1.43 23.41
C LEU A 816 -34.86 -0.90 23.01
N THR A 817 -35.91 -1.18 23.79
CA THR A 817 -37.29 -0.71 23.53
C THR A 817 -37.43 0.80 23.63
N SER A 818 -36.49 1.48 24.29
CA SER A 818 -36.39 2.94 24.32
C SER A 818 -35.90 3.55 23.00
N TYR A 819 -35.35 2.75 22.09
CA TYR A 819 -34.89 3.21 20.79
C TYR A 819 -36.01 3.13 19.74
N PRO A 820 -35.99 3.99 18.71
CA PRO A 820 -36.97 3.97 17.64
C PRO A 820 -37.05 2.61 16.96
N ASP A 821 -38.25 2.20 16.59
CA ASP A 821 -38.46 1.00 15.77
C ASP A 821 -37.96 1.27 14.35
N ALA A 822 -37.07 0.41 13.83
CA ALA A 822 -36.49 0.57 12.50
C ALA A 822 -37.55 0.56 11.40
N THR A 823 -38.69 -0.12 11.60
CA THR A 823 -39.78 -0.15 10.62
C THR A 823 -40.52 1.17 10.46
N THR A 824 -40.34 2.11 11.39
CA THR A 824 -40.90 3.46 11.28
C THR A 824 -40.08 4.35 10.35
N GLN A 825 -38.88 3.91 9.96
CA GLN A 825 -38.03 4.62 9.02
C GLN A 825 -38.27 4.15 7.58
N PRO A 826 -38.21 5.06 6.59
CA PRO A 826 -38.40 4.70 5.18
C PRO A 826 -37.47 3.59 4.70
N TYR A 827 -36.21 3.59 5.17
CA TYR A 827 -35.21 2.57 4.80
C TYR A 827 -35.43 1.22 5.52
N GLY A 828 -36.14 1.21 6.65
CA GLY A 828 -36.39 0.01 7.44
C GLY A 828 -37.71 -0.70 7.11
N ALA A 829 -38.42 -0.22 6.09
CA ALA A 829 -39.66 -0.81 5.61
C ALA A 829 -39.44 -2.29 5.23
N GLY A 830 -40.10 -3.20 5.95
CA GLY A 830 -40.04 -4.64 5.69
C GLY A 830 -38.89 -5.39 6.37
N TRP A 831 -38.09 -4.75 7.22
CA TRP A 831 -36.99 -5.41 7.93
C TRP A 831 -37.46 -6.33 9.08
N ALA A 832 -38.65 -6.12 9.62
CA ALA A 832 -39.22 -6.94 10.70
C ALA A 832 -39.75 -8.30 10.19
N LYS A 833 -38.88 -9.13 9.63
CA LYS A 833 -39.24 -10.48 9.15
C LYS A 833 -39.16 -11.57 10.22
N VAL A 834 -38.30 -11.40 11.22
CA VAL A 834 -38.04 -12.42 12.27
C VAL A 834 -37.85 -11.82 13.68
N GLY A 835 -38.11 -10.51 13.85
CA GLY A 835 -38.01 -9.84 15.14
C GLY A 835 -38.25 -8.33 15.07
N ASN A 836 -38.18 -7.66 16.23
CA ASN A 836 -38.24 -6.20 16.34
C ASN A 836 -36.84 -5.61 16.20
N LEU A 837 -36.64 -4.71 15.23
CA LEU A 837 -35.36 -4.05 14.98
C LEU A 837 -35.41 -2.61 15.52
N ARG A 838 -34.32 -2.16 16.14
CA ARG A 838 -34.23 -0.85 16.79
C ARG A 838 -33.12 -0.02 16.17
N VAL A 839 -33.37 1.26 15.93
CA VAL A 839 -32.37 2.20 15.40
C VAL A 839 -31.55 2.74 16.57
N LEU A 840 -30.33 2.21 16.75
CA LEU A 840 -29.43 2.64 17.82
C LEU A 840 -28.78 3.99 17.54
N ARG A 841 -28.46 4.24 16.26
CA ARG A 841 -27.83 5.46 15.78
C ARG A 841 -28.07 5.59 14.28
N GLU A 842 -28.38 6.80 13.85
CA GLU A 842 -28.30 7.19 12.45
C GLU A 842 -26.97 7.91 12.22
N LEU A 843 -26.29 7.56 11.15
CA LEU A 843 -25.07 8.22 10.72
C LEU A 843 -25.40 9.04 9.48
N ALA A 844 -24.74 10.19 9.33
CA ALA A 844 -24.89 11.03 8.15
C ALA A 844 -24.17 10.44 6.91
N PHE A 845 -23.57 9.26 7.06
CA PHE A 845 -22.78 8.56 6.04
C PHE A 845 -23.09 7.05 6.12
N ASN A 846 -22.93 6.36 5.00
CA ASN A 846 -23.03 4.92 4.87
C ASN A 846 -21.77 4.22 5.40
N THR A 847 -21.94 3.05 6.00
CA THR A 847 -20.79 2.26 6.46
C THR A 847 -20.97 0.81 6.04
N ILE A 848 -19.85 0.15 5.76
CA ILE A 848 -19.80 -1.30 5.48
C ILE A 848 -19.73 -2.15 6.75
N PHE A 849 -19.67 -1.52 7.92
CA PHE A 849 -19.74 -2.21 9.20
C PHE A 849 -21.20 -2.29 9.64
N TRP A 850 -21.66 -3.52 9.87
CA TRP A 850 -22.84 -3.77 10.68
C TRP A 850 -22.43 -3.50 12.12
N MET A 851 -22.84 -2.37 12.68
CA MET A 851 -22.71 -2.07 14.11
C MET A 851 -23.96 -2.48 14.88
#